data_AF-A0A962WYY4-F1
#
_entry.id   AF-A0A962WYY4-F1
#
_cell.length_a   1.000
_cell.length_b   1.000
_cell.length_c   1.000
_cell.angle_alpha   90.00
_cell.angle_beta   90.00
_cell.angle_gamma   90.00
#
_symmetry.space_group_name_H-M   'P 1'
#
loop_
_entity.id
_entity.type
_entity.pdbx_description
1 polymer ?
#
loop_
_entity_poly.entity_id
_entity_poly.type
_entity_poly.pdbx_seq_one_letter_code
_entity_poly.pdbx_strand_id
1 'polypeptide(L)'
;MSDLHFKKPGLMSRRIILGTTIGGGVAFFIFGILFWGGFNTAMEATNQMDFCISCHEMEENVFQEYKPTIHYSNRTGVRATCPDCHVPRPWIHKMVRKIQASNEVFHKIMGTVDTPEKFDQHRLTMAKRVWNAMKNTDSRECRNCHNFESMNPEFQRPRARKQHLNAFETGQTCIDCHKGIAHKSVRKLLSDEELEQLEKPDPRYVRQIPEMYKIGLERVEAKEAEMAANEQAEKEKERAARQAAKAAEKVRIEQAVDAALQNYKAQMSGAAVAAAAGAGAARGYGIDWDGVPSRQVTIFYPGETSMEWVLTGKDHGGARPLTIGGDRCVTCHDKETASMGNKMVTGAKAESKPIEGKRPAIPVAVQAAHDDTNLFLRFEWDTVDHVPVPFIDGGKMDPENPMKLAVMLATDDVEYADRSGCWQTCHHDVRTMPDTPEDAASNEAAKRLDLSVGITKYLKESRTKVEVKGRRGKKRGGWDQLKSADEISAALAGNQFMDLLRYKSGKGVTEDGYILDQRYLTGGQGFEVDAREEGGKWIVVMKRQLKSDKPGDISLEAGKLYNFGFAIHDDFTNARFHHVSLGYKLGLDNDTAEINAVKREASAAPAATVAPTAMVPIAAAASTTINVDWSKAGNRDITLFYPGETSMEWVLTGKDHGGARPLTIGGDRCVTCHDKETAAMGKKMVTGAKAESTPIEGKRGSIPVSVESTHDGENLYLRFSWPEGDHVPVPFVDGGKMDPANPIKLAVMLTTDDVEFADRSGCWQTCHHDNRTMPDTPEAGDATANEAAKRLELSKGVTKYLQESRSKIEVKGRRGKKRGGWDQLKSVDEVSAALAGNQFMDLLRYKSGKGETEDGYILDQRYMTGGQGFEASAAQEAGKWVVTMKRRLKSDHPGDISIEAGKLYNFGFAIHDDFSIARFHHVSLGYKLGLDSTDAEVNAMAQ
;
A
#
# COMPACT_ATOMS: atom_id res chain seq x y z
N MET A 1 21.99 94.88 56.72
CA MET A 1 22.67 93.64 56.30
C MET A 1 21.62 92.54 56.21
N SER A 2 21.20 92.18 55.00
CA SER A 2 20.53 90.89 54.70
C SER A 2 20.71 90.62 53.21
N ASP A 3 21.64 89.73 52.86
CA ASP A 3 21.94 89.32 51.48
C ASP A 3 20.83 88.44 50.88
N LEU A 4 20.31 88.84 49.71
CA LEU A 4 19.43 88.02 48.86
C LEU A 4 20.29 87.24 47.86
N HIS A 5 20.58 85.98 48.18
CA HIS A 5 21.23 85.05 47.26
C HIS A 5 20.23 84.52 46.21
N PHE A 6 20.32 85.02 44.96
CA PHE A 6 19.69 84.39 43.81
C PHE A 6 20.47 83.12 43.39
N LYS A 7 19.88 81.93 43.61
CA LYS A 7 20.41 80.66 43.10
C LYS A 7 20.33 80.64 41.56
N LYS A 8 21.47 80.52 40.88
CA LYS A 8 21.52 80.32 39.42
C LYS A 8 20.96 78.94 39.04
N PRO A 9 20.04 78.82 38.06
CA PRO A 9 19.56 77.52 37.57
C PRO A 9 20.69 76.69 36.93
N GLY A 10 20.68 75.37 37.15
CA GLY A 10 21.72 74.44 36.72
C GLY A 10 21.83 74.21 35.20
N LEU A 11 22.88 73.49 34.76
CA LEU A 11 23.21 73.25 33.35
C LEU A 11 22.04 72.65 32.54
N MET A 12 21.22 71.79 33.16
CA MET A 12 20.06 71.13 32.57
C MET A 12 18.92 72.07 32.18
N SER A 13 18.82 73.26 32.79
CA SER A 13 17.78 74.26 32.52
C SER A 13 18.28 75.49 31.77
N ARG A 14 19.60 75.63 31.57
CA ARG A 14 20.22 76.84 31.00
C ARG A 14 20.51 76.79 29.50
N ARG A 15 20.71 75.60 28.91
CA ARG A 15 21.00 75.47 27.48
C ARG A 15 19.76 75.01 26.72
N ILE A 16 19.19 75.94 25.95
CA ILE A 16 18.15 75.66 24.97
C ILE A 16 18.85 75.31 23.65
N ILE A 17 18.70 74.08 23.20
CA ILE A 17 19.17 73.62 21.89
C ILE A 17 17.92 73.25 21.11
N LEU A 18 17.68 73.89 19.96
CA LEU A 18 16.50 73.67 19.10
C LEU A 18 15.14 73.81 19.85
N GLY A 19 15.03 74.76 20.77
CA GLY A 19 13.76 75.07 21.46
C GLY A 19 13.43 74.20 22.69
N THR A 20 14.27 73.22 23.06
CA THR A 20 14.13 72.45 24.32
C THR A 20 15.36 72.56 25.19
N THR A 21 15.19 72.48 26.52
CA THR A 21 16.31 72.34 27.45
C THR A 21 16.92 70.94 27.32
N ILE A 22 18.21 70.78 27.66
CA ILE A 22 18.86 69.46 27.70
C ILE A 22 18.09 68.50 28.60
N GLY A 23 17.62 68.97 29.77
CA GLY A 23 16.77 68.17 30.66
C GLY A 23 15.44 67.76 30.02
N GLY A 24 14.80 68.67 29.29
CA GLY A 24 13.58 68.38 28.52
C GLY A 24 13.83 67.35 27.41
N GLY A 25 14.92 67.49 26.65
CA GLY A 25 15.31 66.54 25.60
C GLY A 25 15.56 65.12 26.12
N VAL A 26 16.26 64.99 27.25
CA VAL A 26 16.47 63.69 27.92
C VAL A 26 15.15 63.11 28.43
N ALA A 27 14.28 63.92 29.03
CA ALA A 27 12.97 63.48 29.48
C ALA A 27 12.08 62.97 28.33
N PHE A 28 12.02 63.70 27.21
CA PHE A 28 11.28 63.27 26.02
C PHE A 28 11.85 62.00 25.40
N PHE A 29 13.17 61.83 25.40
CA PHE A 29 13.82 60.61 24.90
C PHE A 29 13.48 59.39 25.78
N ILE A 30 13.57 59.52 27.11
CA ILE A 30 13.19 58.46 28.06
C ILE A 30 11.71 58.13 27.91
N PHE A 31 10.85 59.15 27.84
CA PHE A 31 9.42 58.96 27.60
C PHE A 31 9.15 58.26 26.27
N GLY A 32 9.88 58.61 25.20
CA GLY A 32 9.78 57.96 23.90
C GLY A 32 10.16 56.48 23.94
N ILE A 33 11.23 56.11 24.66
CA ILE A 33 11.61 54.70 24.86
C ILE A 33 10.53 53.94 25.63
N LEU A 34 10.04 54.50 26.73
CA LEU A 34 8.99 53.88 27.54
C LEU A 34 7.70 53.69 26.74
N PHE A 35 7.31 54.71 25.97
CA PHE A 35 6.14 54.63 25.09
C PHE A 35 6.31 53.58 23.99
N TRP A 36 7.44 53.59 23.29
CA TRP A 36 7.71 52.63 22.22
C TRP A 36 7.81 51.19 22.74
N GLY A 37 8.48 50.97 23.87
CA GLY A 37 8.58 49.68 24.54
C GLY A 37 7.23 49.19 25.06
N GLY A 38 6.44 50.07 25.67
CA GLY A 38 5.08 49.77 26.13
C GLY A 38 4.13 49.44 24.96
N PHE A 39 4.18 50.24 23.90
CA PHE A 39 3.37 50.02 22.70
C PHE A 39 3.68 48.67 22.02
N ASN A 40 4.96 48.34 21.81
CA ASN A 40 5.33 47.06 21.19
C ASN A 40 4.96 45.87 22.08
N THR A 41 5.14 45.99 23.40
CA THR A 41 4.72 44.95 24.35
C THR A 41 3.21 44.72 24.28
N ALA A 42 2.40 45.78 24.28
CA ALA A 42 0.94 45.66 24.14
C ALA A 42 0.52 45.09 22.78
N MET A 43 1.21 45.50 21.72
CA MET A 43 1.00 44.98 20.37
C MET A 43 1.30 43.48 20.26
N GLU A 44 2.32 42.99 20.96
CA GLU A 44 2.67 41.58 20.99
C GLU A 44 1.74 40.76 21.88
N ALA A 45 1.38 41.27 23.06
CA ALA A 45 0.39 40.64 23.94
C ALA A 45 -0.96 40.43 23.23
N THR A 46 -1.39 41.42 22.44
CA THR A 46 -2.62 41.33 21.62
C THR A 46 -2.46 40.51 20.34
N ASN A 47 -1.31 39.87 20.11
CA ASN A 47 -1.08 38.85 19.09
C ASN A 47 -0.85 37.47 19.71
N GLN A 48 -1.19 37.25 20.98
CA GLN A 48 -1.10 35.93 21.59
C GLN A 48 -2.42 35.17 21.45
N MET A 49 -2.35 33.85 21.40
CA MET A 49 -3.53 32.99 21.35
C MET A 49 -4.45 33.23 22.56
N ASP A 50 -3.86 33.36 23.76
CA ASP A 50 -4.58 33.58 25.02
C ASP A 50 -5.40 34.88 24.99
N PHE A 51 -4.91 35.92 24.31
CA PHE A 51 -5.68 37.14 24.08
C PHE A 51 -6.84 36.90 23.10
N CYS A 52 -6.61 36.17 22.00
CA CYS A 52 -7.67 35.89 21.03
C CYS A 52 -8.81 35.07 21.65
N ILE A 53 -8.50 34.12 22.54
CA ILE A 53 -9.49 33.26 23.20
C ILE A 53 -9.99 33.84 24.52
N SER A 54 -9.57 35.05 24.93
CA SER A 54 -10.09 35.68 26.14
C SER A 54 -11.57 36.10 26.00
N CYS A 55 -12.11 36.08 24.79
CA CYS A 55 -13.52 36.25 24.50
C CYS A 55 -14.18 34.87 24.37
N HIS A 56 -15.27 34.63 25.11
CA HIS A 56 -15.96 33.34 25.11
C HIS A 56 -16.46 32.91 23.72
N GLU A 57 -16.82 33.86 22.85
CA GLU A 57 -17.21 33.58 21.47
C GLU A 57 -16.09 32.90 20.67
N MET A 58 -14.83 33.25 20.95
CA MET A 58 -13.68 32.66 20.29
C MET A 58 -13.28 31.33 20.93
N GLU A 59 -13.31 31.25 22.26
CA GLU A 59 -12.94 30.05 23.03
C GLU A 59 -13.90 28.88 22.81
N GLU A 60 -15.22 29.15 22.85
CA GLU A 60 -16.25 28.11 22.77
C GLU A 60 -16.49 27.62 21.34
N ASN A 61 -16.22 28.48 20.34
CA ASN A 61 -16.45 28.16 18.93
C ASN A 61 -15.13 27.85 18.20
N VAL A 62 -14.49 28.87 17.61
CA VAL A 62 -13.39 28.69 16.65
C VAL A 62 -12.15 28.01 17.25
N PHE A 63 -11.89 28.18 18.55
CA PHE A 63 -10.80 27.51 19.23
C PHE A 63 -11.03 25.99 19.35
N GLN A 64 -12.24 25.57 19.71
CA GLN A 64 -12.57 24.13 19.76
C GLN A 64 -12.46 23.49 18.37
N GLU A 65 -12.87 24.21 17.32
CA GLU A 65 -12.75 23.75 15.93
C GLU A 65 -11.29 23.61 15.46
N TYR A 66 -10.38 24.40 16.03
CA TYR A 66 -8.98 24.41 15.66
C TYR A 66 -8.16 23.30 16.36
N LYS A 67 -8.52 22.89 17.59
CA LYS A 67 -7.86 21.82 18.36
C LYS A 67 -7.63 20.49 17.60
N PRO A 68 -8.59 19.94 16.84
CA PRO A 68 -8.39 18.68 16.13
C PRO A 68 -7.55 18.81 14.84
N THR A 69 -7.09 20.02 14.50
CA THR A 69 -6.41 20.28 13.22
C THR A 69 -4.90 20.06 13.30
N ILE A 70 -4.25 19.84 12.15
CA ILE A 70 -2.78 19.73 12.05
C ILE A 70 -2.05 21.01 12.50
N HIS A 71 -2.75 22.15 12.47
CA HIS A 71 -2.20 23.42 12.95
C HIS A 71 -2.18 23.51 14.48
N TYR A 72 -2.86 22.61 15.21
CA TYR A 72 -2.81 22.50 16.67
C TYR A 72 -1.84 21.39 17.13
N SER A 73 -1.94 20.19 16.56
CA SER A 73 -1.10 19.03 16.88
C SER A 73 -0.49 18.43 15.62
N ASN A 74 0.85 18.33 15.56
CA ASN A 74 1.57 17.78 14.41
C ASN A 74 2.86 17.07 14.80
N ARG A 75 3.40 16.29 13.86
CA ARG A 75 4.60 15.46 14.02
C ARG A 75 5.89 16.21 14.38
N THR A 76 5.93 17.53 14.21
CA THR A 76 7.14 18.34 14.43
C THR A 76 7.10 19.17 15.71
N GLY A 77 5.93 19.32 16.33
CA GLY A 77 5.73 20.21 17.48
C GLY A 77 5.67 21.71 17.15
N VAL A 78 5.87 22.12 15.88
CA VAL A 78 5.79 23.53 15.45
C VAL A 78 4.35 23.90 15.16
N ARG A 79 3.77 24.83 15.93
CA ARG A 79 2.34 25.13 15.92
C ARG A 79 2.05 26.52 15.33
N ALA A 80 1.12 26.60 14.38
CA ALA A 80 0.59 27.87 13.87
C ALA A 80 -0.64 28.25 14.69
N THR A 81 -0.65 29.42 15.31
CA THR A 81 -1.71 29.89 16.22
C THR A 81 -2.66 30.87 15.53
N CYS A 82 -3.74 31.29 16.22
CA CYS A 82 -4.70 32.29 15.71
C CYS A 82 -4.06 33.50 15.00
N PRO A 83 -3.10 34.22 15.62
CA PRO A 83 -2.44 35.38 14.99
C PRO A 83 -1.67 35.01 13.71
N ASP A 84 -1.07 33.83 13.61
CA ASP A 84 -0.28 33.44 12.43
C ASP A 84 -1.14 33.40 11.15
N CYS A 85 -2.44 33.12 11.30
CA CYS A 85 -3.40 33.05 10.19
C CYS A 85 -4.26 34.30 10.05
N HIS A 86 -4.57 35.01 11.15
CA HIS A 86 -5.54 36.12 11.16
C HIS A 86 -4.92 37.51 11.30
N VAL A 87 -3.65 37.60 11.67
CA VAL A 87 -2.93 38.87 11.87
C VAL A 87 -1.71 38.91 10.95
N PRO A 88 -1.66 39.84 9.99
CA PRO A 88 -0.51 39.96 9.10
C PRO A 88 0.79 40.22 9.88
N ARG A 89 1.88 39.55 9.50
CA ARG A 89 3.22 39.83 10.06
C ARG A 89 3.76 41.21 9.65
N PRO A 90 3.66 41.65 8.36
CA PRO A 90 4.18 42.96 7.96
C PRO A 90 3.46 44.12 8.67
N TRP A 91 4.24 45.08 9.17
CA TRP A 91 3.76 46.13 10.09
C TRP A 91 2.54 46.90 9.56
N ILE A 92 2.58 47.38 8.31
CA ILE A 92 1.48 48.18 7.73
C ILE A 92 0.18 47.37 7.73
N HIS A 93 0.23 46.12 7.26
CA HIS A 93 -0.95 45.26 7.18
C HIS A 93 -1.44 44.83 8.57
N LYS A 94 -0.51 44.62 9.53
CA LYS A 94 -0.84 44.36 10.93
C LYS A 94 -1.64 45.52 11.52
N MET A 95 -1.19 46.75 11.32
CA MET A 95 -1.86 47.95 11.84
C MET A 95 -3.26 48.11 11.23
N VAL A 96 -3.41 47.95 9.90
CA VAL A 96 -4.72 47.98 9.23
C VAL A 96 -5.66 46.94 9.84
N ARG A 97 -5.20 45.70 10.02
CA ARG A 97 -6.02 44.62 10.60
C ARG A 97 -6.42 44.90 12.05
N LYS A 98 -5.52 45.45 12.86
CA LYS A 98 -5.82 45.84 14.25
C LYS A 98 -6.80 47.01 14.34
N ILE A 99 -6.73 47.97 13.43
CA ILE A 99 -7.73 49.04 13.33
C ILE A 99 -9.09 48.43 12.96
N GLN A 100 -9.13 47.51 11.99
CA GLN A 100 -10.37 46.81 11.62
C GLN A 100 -10.94 45.96 12.78
N ALA A 101 -10.06 45.39 13.62
CA ALA A 101 -10.44 44.60 14.79
C ALA A 101 -11.20 45.42 15.84
N SER A 102 -11.12 46.75 15.83
CA SER A 102 -11.95 47.59 16.73
C SER A 102 -13.46 47.35 16.54
N ASN A 103 -13.89 46.95 15.34
CA ASN A 103 -15.29 46.56 15.09
C ASN A 103 -15.68 45.26 15.81
N GLU A 104 -14.74 44.34 16.07
CA GLU A 104 -15.02 43.11 16.82
C GLU A 104 -15.35 43.43 18.28
N VAL A 105 -14.67 44.43 18.86
CA VAL A 105 -14.99 44.95 20.20
C VAL A 105 -16.37 45.60 20.24
N PHE A 106 -16.72 46.38 19.21
CA PHE A 106 -18.06 46.95 19.09
C PHE A 106 -19.15 45.85 19.05
N HIS A 107 -18.96 44.82 18.22
CA HIS A 107 -19.92 43.71 18.11
C HIS A 107 -19.96 42.79 19.34
N LYS A 108 -18.86 42.69 20.09
CA LYS A 108 -18.81 42.06 21.41
C LYS A 108 -19.71 42.80 22.40
N ILE A 109 -19.56 44.14 22.48
CA ILE A 109 -20.38 44.98 23.36
C ILE A 109 -21.87 44.90 22.98
N MET A 110 -22.17 44.83 21.68
CA MET A 110 -23.54 44.71 21.17
C MET A 110 -24.13 43.29 21.26
N GLY A 111 -23.38 42.28 21.69
CA GLY A 111 -23.86 40.90 21.77
C GLY A 111 -24.28 40.30 20.42
N THR A 112 -23.61 40.70 19.33
CA THR A 112 -23.99 40.30 17.95
C THR A 112 -23.76 38.80 17.70
N VAL A 113 -22.76 38.20 18.34
CA VAL A 113 -22.35 36.79 18.18
C VAL A 113 -22.04 36.11 19.52
N ASP A 114 -22.65 36.59 20.61
CA ASP A 114 -22.36 36.18 21.99
C ASP A 114 -22.91 34.80 22.40
N THR A 115 -23.62 34.10 21.52
CA THR A 115 -24.00 32.69 21.70
C THR A 115 -23.58 31.87 20.48
N PRO A 116 -23.38 30.54 20.62
CA PRO A 116 -23.06 29.67 19.49
C PRO A 116 -24.06 29.76 18.33
N GLU A 117 -25.36 29.91 18.62
CA GLU A 117 -26.41 30.03 17.61
C GLU A 117 -26.28 31.34 16.82
N LYS A 118 -26.05 32.46 17.52
CA LYS A 118 -25.84 33.77 16.87
C LYS A 118 -24.53 33.79 16.07
N PHE A 119 -23.49 33.14 16.59
CA PHE A 119 -22.22 32.98 15.87
C PHE A 119 -22.43 32.19 14.58
N ASP A 120 -23.15 31.07 14.63
CA ASP A 120 -23.46 30.23 13.47
C ASP A 120 -24.34 30.97 12.43
N GLN A 121 -25.30 31.79 12.87
CA GLN A 121 -26.09 32.64 11.97
C GLN A 121 -25.23 33.63 11.18
N HIS A 122 -24.18 34.18 11.79
CA HIS A 122 -23.28 35.15 11.16
C HIS A 122 -22.03 34.51 10.52
N ARG A 123 -21.85 33.19 10.66
CA ARG A 123 -20.62 32.49 10.26
C ARG A 123 -20.27 32.67 8.79
N LEU A 124 -21.24 32.55 7.89
CA LEU A 124 -20.99 32.73 6.45
C LEU A 124 -20.51 34.15 6.14
N THR A 125 -21.10 35.17 6.78
CA THR A 125 -20.71 36.57 6.62
C THR A 125 -19.28 36.80 7.10
N MET A 126 -18.92 36.28 8.27
CA MET A 126 -17.57 36.38 8.82
C MET A 126 -16.55 35.63 7.95
N ALA A 127 -16.88 34.41 7.52
CA ALA A 127 -16.04 33.59 6.65
C ALA A 127 -15.76 34.28 5.31
N LYS A 128 -16.78 34.84 4.65
CA LYS A 128 -16.64 35.61 3.40
C LYS A 128 -15.63 36.76 3.55
N ARG A 129 -15.66 37.50 4.66
CA ARG A 129 -14.71 38.60 4.92
C ARG A 129 -13.28 38.10 4.98
N VAL A 130 -13.03 37.03 5.73
CA VAL A 130 -11.69 36.43 5.87
C VAL A 130 -11.22 35.82 4.54
N TRP A 131 -12.07 35.08 3.83
CA TRP A 131 -11.73 34.49 2.54
C TRP A 131 -11.41 35.54 1.48
N ASN A 132 -12.19 36.62 1.40
CA ASN A 132 -11.89 37.73 0.50
C ASN A 132 -10.56 38.41 0.85
N ALA A 133 -10.27 38.62 2.14
CA ALA A 133 -8.99 39.18 2.57
C ALA A 133 -7.81 38.28 2.17
N MET A 134 -7.91 36.98 2.42
CA MET A 134 -6.89 36.00 2.04
C MET A 134 -6.76 35.86 0.51
N LYS A 135 -7.87 35.90 -0.25
CA LYS A 135 -7.83 35.90 -1.72
C LYS A 135 -7.11 37.13 -2.27
N ASN A 136 -7.47 38.31 -1.77
CA ASN A 136 -6.95 39.59 -2.25
C ASN A 136 -5.49 39.86 -1.87
N THR A 137 -4.94 39.08 -0.94
CA THR A 137 -3.56 39.23 -0.46
C THR A 137 -2.67 38.05 -0.83
N ASP A 138 -3.12 37.21 -1.78
CA ASP A 138 -2.47 35.96 -2.12
C ASP A 138 -2.10 35.15 -0.87
N SER A 139 -3.09 34.85 -0.04
CA SER A 139 -3.00 34.06 1.20
C SER A 139 -1.70 34.29 1.99
N ARG A 140 -1.32 35.57 2.14
CA ARG A 140 -0.03 36.01 2.70
C ARG A 140 0.28 35.32 4.02
N GLU A 141 -0.72 35.18 4.87
CA GLU A 141 -0.59 34.60 6.20
C GLU A 141 -0.27 33.09 6.13
N CYS A 142 -0.89 32.34 5.20
CA CYS A 142 -0.55 30.94 4.95
C CYS A 142 0.91 30.78 4.52
N ARG A 143 1.39 31.71 3.67
CA ARG A 143 2.72 31.66 3.05
C ARG A 143 3.87 32.02 4.00
N ASN A 144 3.57 32.54 5.20
CA ASN A 144 4.58 32.68 6.26
C ASN A 144 5.21 31.34 6.65
N CYS A 145 4.43 30.25 6.55
CA CYS A 145 4.87 28.89 6.89
C CYS A 145 4.82 27.95 5.68
N HIS A 146 3.93 28.20 4.72
CA HIS A 146 3.72 27.39 3.51
C HIS A 146 4.15 28.17 2.27
N ASN A 147 5.44 28.48 2.15
CA ASN A 147 5.96 29.18 0.99
C ASN A 147 6.18 28.20 -0.17
N PHE A 148 5.56 28.51 -1.29
CA PHE A 148 5.71 27.83 -2.57
C PHE A 148 7.16 27.63 -3.03
N GLU A 149 8.06 28.57 -2.74
CA GLU A 149 9.48 28.49 -3.14
C GLU A 149 10.26 27.41 -2.38
N SER A 150 9.78 27.00 -1.20
CA SER A 150 10.45 26.04 -0.33
C SER A 150 9.64 24.75 -0.10
N MET A 151 8.50 24.62 -0.77
CA MET A 151 7.73 23.38 -0.76
C MET A 151 8.48 22.28 -1.51
N ASN A 152 8.77 21.18 -0.82
CA ASN A 152 9.38 20.00 -1.47
C ASN A 152 8.28 19.07 -2.01
N PRO A 153 8.21 18.81 -3.33
CA PRO A 153 7.23 17.90 -3.91
C PRO A 153 7.44 16.42 -3.52
N GLU A 154 8.64 16.00 -3.13
CA GLU A 154 8.92 14.61 -2.71
C GLU A 154 8.02 14.14 -1.54
N PHE A 155 7.58 15.08 -0.70
CA PHE A 155 6.70 14.82 0.44
C PHE A 155 5.23 15.18 0.18
N GLN A 156 4.88 15.52 -1.06
CA GLN A 156 3.52 15.80 -1.48
C GLN A 156 2.91 14.59 -2.17
N ARG A 157 1.61 14.36 -1.94
CA ARG A 157 0.86 13.35 -2.70
C ARG A 157 0.85 13.71 -4.20
N PRO A 158 0.81 12.72 -5.12
CA PRO A 158 0.84 12.98 -6.57
C PRO A 158 -0.16 14.05 -7.03
N ARG A 159 -1.42 13.94 -6.56
CA ARG A 159 -2.45 14.93 -6.85
C ARG A 159 -2.10 16.34 -6.33
N ALA A 160 -1.54 16.45 -5.13
CA ALA A 160 -1.16 17.74 -4.56
C ALA A 160 -0.04 18.40 -5.36
N ARG A 161 0.94 17.61 -5.84
CA ARG A 161 2.00 18.11 -6.73
C ARG A 161 1.41 18.73 -8.01
N LYS A 162 0.51 18.00 -8.68
CA LYS A 162 -0.14 18.49 -9.90
C LYS A 162 -0.95 19.77 -9.66
N GLN A 163 -1.69 19.83 -8.55
CA GLN A 163 -2.49 21.01 -8.22
C GLN A 163 -1.63 22.22 -7.84
N HIS A 164 -0.52 22.02 -7.13
CA HIS A 164 0.44 23.11 -6.87
C HIS A 164 1.13 23.58 -8.14
N LEU A 165 1.47 22.67 -9.08
CA LEU A 165 1.96 23.04 -10.41
C LEU A 165 0.96 23.93 -11.17
N ASN A 166 -0.29 23.50 -11.24
CA ASN A 166 -1.36 24.29 -11.85
C ASN A 166 -1.52 25.65 -11.15
N ALA A 167 -1.42 25.70 -9.81
CA ALA A 167 -1.52 26.94 -9.06
C ALA A 167 -0.40 27.94 -9.40
N PHE A 168 0.82 27.47 -9.73
CA PHE A 168 1.90 28.32 -10.23
C PHE A 168 1.52 28.99 -11.55
N GLU A 169 0.98 28.20 -12.48
CA GLU A 169 0.70 28.61 -13.86
C GLU A 169 -0.57 29.45 -14.00
N THR A 170 -1.58 29.18 -13.16
CA THR A 170 -2.90 29.84 -13.25
C THR A 170 -3.10 30.97 -12.25
N GLY A 171 -2.24 31.11 -11.25
CA GLY A 171 -2.33 32.16 -10.23
C GLY A 171 -3.38 31.88 -9.15
N GLN A 172 -3.49 30.62 -8.73
CA GLN A 172 -4.33 30.25 -7.59
C GLN A 172 -3.66 30.57 -6.26
N THR A 173 -4.48 30.94 -5.28
CA THR A 173 -4.11 31.19 -3.89
C THR A 173 -4.36 29.94 -3.03
N CYS A 174 -3.76 29.86 -1.84
CA CYS A 174 -3.91 28.70 -0.96
C CYS A 174 -5.39 28.39 -0.64
N ILE A 175 -6.21 29.43 -0.42
CA ILE A 175 -7.61 29.28 -0.02
C ILE A 175 -8.55 28.93 -1.18
N ASP A 176 -8.07 28.94 -2.43
CA ASP A 176 -8.86 28.44 -3.57
C ASP A 176 -9.13 26.94 -3.42
N CYS A 177 -8.14 26.21 -2.90
CA CYS A 177 -8.24 24.77 -2.60
C CYS A 177 -8.43 24.48 -1.10
N HIS A 178 -7.71 25.17 -0.20
CA HIS A 178 -7.67 24.89 1.25
C HIS A 178 -8.65 25.74 2.07
N LYS A 179 -9.84 25.98 1.53
CA LYS A 179 -10.86 26.83 2.17
C LYS A 179 -11.48 26.17 3.40
N GLY A 180 -11.43 26.84 4.55
CA GLY A 180 -12.01 26.33 5.81
C GLY A 180 -11.17 25.22 6.46
N ILE A 181 -9.84 25.30 6.37
CA ILE A 181 -8.92 24.28 6.88
C ILE A 181 -8.89 24.14 8.41
N ALA A 182 -9.16 25.23 9.14
CA ALA A 182 -9.03 25.27 10.60
C ALA A 182 -10.36 25.38 11.36
N HIS A 183 -11.46 25.62 10.64
CA HIS A 183 -12.77 25.95 11.21
C HIS A 183 -13.90 25.25 10.43
N LYS A 184 -15.06 25.07 11.06
CA LYS A 184 -16.26 24.46 10.48
C LYS A 184 -16.56 25.10 9.11
N SER A 185 -16.48 24.29 8.06
CA SER A 185 -16.60 24.78 6.70
C SER A 185 -18.03 25.19 6.36
N VAL A 186 -18.18 26.45 5.92
CA VAL A 186 -19.44 27.00 5.37
C VAL A 186 -19.41 27.13 3.85
N ARG A 187 -18.44 26.51 3.17
CA ARG A 187 -18.30 26.54 1.70
C ARG A 187 -19.59 26.11 0.99
N LYS A 188 -20.28 25.09 1.53
CA LYS A 188 -21.54 24.55 0.99
C LYS A 188 -22.74 25.51 1.03
N LEU A 189 -22.63 26.61 1.78
CA LEU A 189 -23.70 27.61 1.91
C LEU A 189 -23.60 28.71 0.83
N LEU A 190 -22.50 28.76 0.06
CA LEU A 190 -22.38 29.62 -1.11
C LEU A 190 -23.19 29.06 -2.27
N SER A 191 -23.78 29.95 -3.08
CA SER A 191 -24.23 29.57 -4.42
C SER A 191 -23.05 29.15 -5.30
N ASP A 192 -23.31 28.33 -6.32
CA ASP A 192 -22.27 27.90 -7.26
C ASP A 192 -21.58 29.10 -7.90
N GLU A 193 -22.35 30.13 -8.27
CA GLU A 193 -21.86 31.35 -8.90
C GLU A 193 -20.92 32.14 -7.95
N GLU A 194 -21.29 32.29 -6.67
CA GLU A 194 -20.43 32.94 -5.68
C GLU A 194 -19.14 32.16 -5.44
N LEU A 195 -19.23 30.82 -5.40
CA LEU A 195 -18.07 29.97 -5.18
C LEU A 195 -17.10 30.03 -6.36
N GLU A 196 -17.62 29.97 -7.58
CA GLU A 196 -16.83 30.09 -8.81
C GLU A 196 -16.10 31.43 -8.89
N GLN A 197 -16.76 32.53 -8.53
CA GLN A 197 -16.12 33.85 -8.50
C GLN A 197 -15.01 33.92 -7.44
N LEU A 198 -15.26 33.39 -6.25
CA LEU A 198 -14.28 33.42 -5.15
C LEU A 198 -13.04 32.56 -5.45
N GLU A 199 -13.25 31.41 -6.12
CA GLU A 199 -12.19 30.45 -6.46
C GLU A 199 -11.54 30.72 -7.83
N LYS A 200 -11.98 31.76 -8.55
CA LYS A 200 -11.43 32.14 -9.85
C LYS A 200 -9.93 32.46 -9.72
N PRO A 201 -9.04 31.85 -10.52
CA PRO A 201 -7.61 32.17 -10.49
C PRO A 201 -7.37 33.65 -10.80
N ASP A 202 -6.35 34.23 -10.18
CA ASP A 202 -5.99 35.64 -10.36
C ASP A 202 -4.65 35.73 -11.12
N PRO A 203 -4.66 36.25 -12.37
CA PRO A 203 -3.44 36.36 -13.17
C PRO A 203 -2.29 37.11 -12.49
N ARG A 204 -2.58 37.98 -11.50
CA ARG A 204 -1.57 38.71 -10.74
C ARG A 204 -0.68 37.81 -9.88
N TYR A 205 -1.11 36.58 -9.60
CA TYR A 205 -0.39 35.64 -8.73
C TYR A 205 0.28 34.48 -9.47
N VAL A 206 0.21 34.49 -10.80
CA VAL A 206 0.96 33.59 -11.67
C VAL A 206 2.46 33.77 -11.39
N ARG A 207 3.17 32.66 -11.26
CA ARG A 207 4.61 32.66 -10.94
C ARG A 207 5.32 31.52 -11.65
N GLN A 208 6.62 31.69 -11.84
CA GLN A 208 7.46 30.63 -12.39
C GLN A 208 7.61 29.49 -11.37
N ILE A 209 7.71 28.26 -11.89
CA ILE A 209 7.94 27.07 -11.07
C ILE A 209 9.37 27.16 -10.47
N PRO A 210 9.52 27.14 -9.13
CA PRO A 210 10.84 27.23 -8.50
C PRO A 210 11.76 26.08 -8.92
N GLU A 211 13.06 26.36 -9.08
CA GLU A 211 14.02 25.34 -9.54
C GLU A 211 14.14 24.15 -8.58
N MET A 212 14.15 24.43 -7.27
CA MET A 212 14.12 23.38 -6.23
C MET A 212 12.87 22.49 -6.32
N TYR A 213 11.75 23.04 -6.79
CA TYR A 213 10.53 22.27 -7.00
C TYR A 213 10.70 21.31 -8.18
N LYS A 214 11.28 21.75 -9.30
CA LYS A 214 11.56 20.89 -10.46
C LYS A 214 12.52 19.76 -10.12
N ILE A 215 13.62 20.07 -9.43
CA ILE A 215 14.59 19.06 -8.98
C ILE A 215 13.92 18.03 -8.05
N GLY A 216 13.03 18.47 -7.17
CA GLY A 216 12.25 17.56 -6.33
C GLY A 216 11.29 16.67 -7.12
N LEU A 217 10.72 17.17 -8.22
CA LEU A 217 9.89 16.37 -9.13
C LEU A 217 10.70 15.27 -9.80
N GLU A 218 11.88 15.59 -10.34
CA GLU A 218 12.78 14.61 -10.95
C GLU A 218 13.15 13.49 -9.97
N ARG A 219 13.47 13.83 -8.71
CA ARG A 219 13.80 12.84 -7.68
C ARG A 219 12.64 11.93 -7.34
N VAL A 220 11.42 12.48 -7.18
CA VAL A 220 10.26 11.65 -6.85
C VAL A 220 9.84 10.80 -8.04
N GLU A 221 9.97 11.29 -9.27
CA GLU A 221 9.74 10.51 -10.49
C GLU A 221 10.71 9.33 -10.59
N ALA A 222 12.01 9.57 -10.36
CA ALA A 222 13.01 8.50 -10.34
C ALA A 222 12.71 7.45 -9.25
N LYS A 223 12.35 7.90 -8.05
CA LYS A 223 11.98 6.99 -6.94
C LYS A 223 10.70 6.21 -7.21
N GLU A 224 9.69 6.85 -7.77
CA GLU A 224 8.43 6.19 -8.14
C GLU A 224 8.64 5.19 -9.30
N ALA A 225 9.52 5.49 -10.25
CA ALA A 225 9.91 4.57 -11.33
C ALA A 225 10.67 3.34 -10.78
N GLU A 226 11.61 3.54 -9.86
CA GLU A 226 12.32 2.44 -9.18
C GLU A 226 11.34 1.57 -8.37
N MET A 227 10.42 2.18 -7.61
CA MET A 227 9.41 1.45 -6.87
C MET A 227 8.47 0.66 -7.79
N ALA A 228 8.02 1.25 -8.90
CA ALA A 228 7.18 0.57 -9.87
C ALA A 228 7.91 -0.59 -10.56
N ALA A 229 9.19 -0.41 -10.91
CA ALA A 229 10.02 -1.47 -11.47
C ALA A 229 10.21 -2.63 -10.48
N ASN A 230 10.47 -2.33 -9.20
CA ASN A 230 10.57 -3.34 -8.15
C ASN A 230 9.24 -4.07 -7.92
N GLU A 231 8.12 -3.34 -7.87
CA GLU A 231 6.79 -3.93 -7.71
C GLU A 231 6.41 -4.80 -8.91
N GLN A 232 6.75 -4.36 -10.13
CA GLN A 232 6.55 -5.15 -11.35
C GLN A 232 7.41 -6.41 -11.33
N ALA A 233 8.69 -6.31 -10.98
CA ALA A 233 9.58 -7.46 -10.87
C ALA A 233 9.09 -8.47 -9.83
N GLU A 234 8.63 -8.01 -8.66
CA GLU A 234 8.02 -8.87 -7.63
C GLU A 234 6.74 -9.54 -8.13
N LYS A 235 5.86 -8.79 -8.82
CA LYS A 235 4.63 -9.34 -9.42
C LYS A 235 4.93 -10.34 -10.54
N GLU A 236 5.96 -10.10 -11.34
CA GLU A 236 6.42 -11.03 -12.39
C GLU A 236 6.99 -12.30 -11.77
N LYS A 237 7.79 -12.20 -10.71
CA LYS A 237 8.26 -13.34 -9.92
C LYS A 237 7.11 -14.11 -9.29
N GLU A 238 6.16 -13.43 -8.67
CA GLU A 238 4.96 -14.04 -8.09
C GLU A 238 4.10 -14.71 -9.17
N ARG A 239 3.95 -14.09 -10.34
CA ARG A 239 3.21 -14.65 -11.49
C ARG A 239 3.91 -15.89 -12.03
N ALA A 240 5.23 -15.86 -12.19
CA ALA A 240 6.03 -17.01 -12.60
C ALA A 240 5.91 -18.16 -11.58
N ALA A 241 6.01 -17.87 -10.28
CA ALA A 241 5.84 -18.85 -9.21
C ALA A 241 4.43 -19.47 -9.20
N ARG A 242 3.38 -18.66 -9.38
CA ARG A 242 1.99 -19.14 -9.49
C ARG A 242 1.78 -19.97 -10.76
N GLN A 243 2.39 -19.61 -11.89
CA GLN A 243 2.32 -20.41 -13.13
C GLN A 243 3.02 -21.76 -12.98
N ALA A 244 4.21 -21.78 -12.36
CA ALA A 244 4.93 -23.00 -12.06
C ALA A 244 4.13 -23.93 -11.12
N ALA A 245 3.50 -23.38 -10.08
CA ALA A 245 2.66 -24.14 -9.16
C ALA A 245 1.44 -24.78 -9.85
N LYS A 246 0.80 -24.06 -10.78
CA LYS A 246 -0.33 -24.59 -11.57
C LYS A 246 0.10 -25.66 -12.57
N ALA A 247 1.25 -25.48 -13.21
CA ALA A 247 1.81 -26.49 -14.10
C ALA A 247 2.10 -27.79 -13.31
N ALA A 248 2.67 -27.67 -12.10
CA ALA A 248 2.90 -28.80 -11.22
C ALA A 248 1.59 -29.49 -10.78
N GLU A 249 0.55 -28.74 -10.43
CA GLU A 249 -0.74 -29.32 -10.08
C GLU A 249 -1.45 -29.96 -11.27
N LYS A 250 -1.35 -29.37 -12.47
CA LYS A 250 -1.87 -29.98 -13.71
C LYS A 250 -1.21 -31.32 -13.99
N VAL A 251 0.12 -31.41 -13.83
CA VAL A 251 0.86 -32.68 -13.95
C VAL A 251 0.39 -33.69 -12.90
N ARG A 252 0.16 -33.26 -11.64
CA ARG A 252 -0.36 -34.13 -10.58
C ARG A 252 -1.77 -34.65 -10.89
N ILE A 253 -2.64 -33.79 -11.41
CA ILE A 253 -3.99 -34.16 -11.83
C ILE A 253 -3.95 -35.11 -13.03
N GLU A 254 -3.11 -34.84 -14.04
CA GLU A 254 -2.93 -35.73 -15.20
C GLU A 254 -2.42 -37.10 -14.76
N GLN A 255 -1.45 -37.17 -13.85
CA GLN A 255 -0.98 -38.42 -13.26
C GLN A 255 -2.05 -39.15 -12.45
N ALA A 256 -2.87 -38.43 -11.68
CA ALA A 256 -3.98 -39.00 -10.92
C ALA A 256 -5.12 -39.49 -11.84
N VAL A 257 -5.40 -38.78 -12.92
CA VAL A 257 -6.37 -39.14 -13.96
C VAL A 257 -5.88 -40.35 -14.74
N ASP A 258 -4.59 -40.42 -15.10
CA ASP A 258 -3.98 -41.58 -15.75
C ASP A 258 -3.98 -42.80 -14.83
N ALA A 259 -3.66 -42.62 -13.54
CA ALA A 259 -3.77 -43.68 -12.54
C ALA A 259 -5.23 -44.15 -12.37
N ALA A 260 -6.20 -43.24 -12.36
CA ALA A 260 -7.62 -43.56 -12.31
C ALA A 260 -8.10 -44.25 -13.60
N LEU A 261 -7.61 -43.84 -14.77
CA LEU A 261 -7.89 -44.46 -16.07
C LEU A 261 -7.25 -45.84 -16.19
N GLN A 262 -6.05 -46.04 -15.64
CA GLN A 262 -5.42 -47.36 -15.57
C GLN A 262 -6.18 -48.27 -14.60
N ASN A 263 -6.61 -47.76 -13.45
CA ASN A 263 -7.47 -48.51 -12.52
C ASN A 263 -8.84 -48.83 -13.13
N TYR A 264 -9.43 -47.89 -13.87
CA TYR A 264 -10.67 -48.08 -14.61
C TYR A 264 -10.52 -49.10 -15.75
N LYS A 265 -9.41 -49.04 -16.52
CA LYS A 265 -9.07 -50.04 -17.55
C LYS A 265 -8.78 -51.42 -16.97
N ALA A 266 -8.19 -51.49 -15.77
CA ALA A 266 -8.00 -52.73 -15.04
C ALA A 266 -9.31 -53.30 -14.48
N GLN A 267 -10.30 -52.44 -14.18
CA GLN A 267 -11.64 -52.81 -13.74
C GLN A 267 -12.62 -53.12 -14.89
N MET A 268 -12.31 -52.73 -16.12
CA MET A 268 -13.16 -52.88 -17.31
C MET A 268 -12.57 -53.82 -18.37
N SER A 269 -11.99 -54.95 -17.94
CA SER A 269 -11.73 -56.11 -18.83
C SER A 269 -13.02 -56.82 -19.25
N GLY A 270 -14.00 -56.05 -19.71
CA GLY A 270 -15.30 -56.55 -20.16
C GLY A 270 -16.31 -55.46 -20.55
N ALA A 271 -15.98 -54.56 -21.48
CA ALA A 271 -16.90 -54.00 -22.48
C ALA A 271 -16.23 -52.88 -23.29
N ALA A 272 -16.27 -53.01 -24.61
CA ALA A 272 -15.87 -51.96 -25.54
C ALA A 272 -16.97 -50.89 -25.65
N VAL A 273 -16.62 -49.62 -25.49
CA VAL A 273 -17.36 -48.50 -26.11
C VAL A 273 -16.35 -47.43 -26.54
N ALA A 274 -16.34 -47.15 -27.84
CA ALA A 274 -15.63 -46.05 -28.45
C ALA A 274 -16.47 -44.76 -28.35
N ALA A 275 -15.85 -43.63 -28.01
CA ALA A 275 -16.38 -42.30 -28.34
C ALA A 275 -15.29 -41.20 -28.32
N ALA A 276 -15.01 -40.70 -29.53
CA ALA A 276 -14.61 -39.34 -29.94
C ALA A 276 -13.79 -38.45 -28.98
N ALA A 277 -12.49 -38.34 -29.27
CA ALA A 277 -11.68 -37.18 -28.92
C ALA A 277 -11.95 -36.05 -29.93
N GLY A 278 -12.56 -34.96 -29.47
CA GLY A 278 -12.60 -33.68 -30.20
C GLY A 278 -11.27 -32.94 -30.04
N ALA A 279 -10.69 -32.53 -31.16
CA ALA A 279 -9.45 -31.77 -31.22
C ALA A 279 -9.59 -30.42 -30.48
N GLY A 280 -8.68 -30.14 -29.53
CA GLY A 280 -8.63 -28.87 -28.82
C GLY A 280 -8.05 -27.76 -29.70
N ALA A 281 -8.77 -26.64 -29.79
CA ALA A 281 -8.25 -25.39 -30.36
C ALA A 281 -7.08 -24.86 -29.52
N ALA A 282 -6.11 -24.21 -30.16
CA ALA A 282 -4.96 -23.62 -29.48
C ALA A 282 -5.40 -22.51 -28.50
N ARG A 283 -4.93 -22.59 -27.23
CA ARG A 283 -5.22 -21.59 -26.18
C ARG A 283 -4.75 -20.20 -26.60
N GLY A 284 -5.52 -19.15 -26.30
CA GLY A 284 -5.15 -17.76 -26.56
C GLY A 284 -4.91 -17.41 -28.03
N TYR A 285 -5.55 -18.13 -28.95
CA TYR A 285 -5.43 -17.94 -30.41
C TYR A 285 -4.02 -18.08 -30.98
N GLY A 286 -3.10 -18.73 -30.25
CA GLY A 286 -1.72 -18.94 -30.71
C GLY A 286 -0.83 -17.69 -30.69
N ILE A 287 -1.26 -16.63 -29.99
CA ILE A 287 -0.47 -15.41 -29.79
C ILE A 287 0.60 -15.64 -28.72
N ASP A 288 1.84 -15.35 -29.09
CA ASP A 288 2.95 -15.23 -28.14
C ASP A 288 2.88 -13.89 -27.41
N TRP A 289 2.59 -13.96 -26.11
CA TRP A 289 2.48 -12.79 -25.24
C TRP A 289 3.81 -12.37 -24.64
N ASP A 290 4.89 -13.11 -24.89
CA ASP A 290 6.23 -12.76 -24.43
C ASP A 290 6.71 -11.49 -25.16
N GLY A 291 7.25 -10.55 -24.37
CA GLY A 291 7.65 -9.24 -24.86
C GLY A 291 6.50 -8.34 -25.34
N VAL A 292 5.23 -8.73 -25.21
CA VAL A 292 4.09 -7.82 -25.42
C VAL A 292 3.96 -6.93 -24.18
N PRO A 293 4.03 -5.59 -24.32
CA PRO A 293 3.95 -4.68 -23.17
C PRO A 293 2.68 -4.91 -22.35
N SER A 294 2.86 -5.10 -21.05
CA SER A 294 1.76 -5.24 -20.09
C SER A 294 1.56 -3.92 -19.36
N ARG A 295 0.33 -3.40 -19.36
CA ARG A 295 -0.07 -2.28 -18.51
C ARG A 295 -0.90 -2.78 -17.35
N GLN A 296 -0.48 -2.47 -16.12
CA GLN A 296 -1.33 -2.64 -14.95
C GLN A 296 -2.39 -1.55 -14.90
N VAL A 297 -3.65 -1.93 -15.09
CA VAL A 297 -4.82 -1.05 -14.94
C VAL A 297 -5.60 -1.47 -13.72
N THR A 298 -5.67 -0.60 -12.72
CA THR A 298 -6.49 -0.84 -11.52
C THR A 298 -7.89 -0.29 -11.73
N ILE A 299 -8.86 -1.18 -11.90
CA ILE A 299 -10.28 -0.82 -11.97
C ILE A 299 -10.87 -0.73 -10.56
N PHE A 300 -11.81 0.19 -10.33
CA PHE A 300 -12.34 0.46 -9.00
C PHE A 300 -13.86 0.38 -8.97
N TYR A 301 -14.42 0.11 -7.79
CA TYR A 301 -15.85 0.15 -7.55
C TYR A 301 -16.31 1.62 -7.44
N PRO A 302 -17.20 2.10 -8.32
CA PRO A 302 -17.51 3.52 -8.39
C PRO A 302 -18.75 3.95 -7.58
N GLY A 303 -19.48 3.00 -6.99
CA GLY A 303 -20.72 3.28 -6.26
C GLY A 303 -21.80 3.90 -7.16
N GLU A 304 -22.35 5.03 -6.73
CA GLU A 304 -23.42 5.79 -7.40
C GLU A 304 -22.89 7.04 -8.11
N THR A 305 -21.58 7.09 -8.40
CA THR A 305 -21.01 8.20 -9.18
C THR A 305 -21.36 8.09 -10.66
N SER A 306 -21.66 9.23 -11.29
CA SER A 306 -22.06 9.33 -12.70
C SER A 306 -21.41 10.54 -13.34
N MET A 307 -21.64 10.75 -14.64
CA MET A 307 -21.13 11.91 -15.34
C MET A 307 -21.68 13.23 -14.77
N GLU A 308 -22.94 13.30 -14.35
CA GLU A 308 -23.49 14.53 -13.75
C GLU A 308 -22.84 14.85 -12.39
N TRP A 309 -22.45 13.81 -11.65
CA TRP A 309 -21.69 13.97 -10.40
C TRP A 309 -20.29 14.54 -10.67
N VAL A 310 -19.60 13.99 -11.68
CA VAL A 310 -18.25 14.41 -12.06
C VAL A 310 -18.25 15.86 -12.56
N LEU A 311 -19.30 16.28 -13.28
CA LEU A 311 -19.45 17.61 -13.86
C LEU A 311 -19.91 18.69 -12.86
N THR A 312 -20.20 18.32 -11.61
CA THR A 312 -20.70 19.25 -10.58
C THR A 312 -19.60 19.59 -9.57
N GLY A 313 -19.08 20.83 -9.60
CA GLY A 313 -17.97 21.26 -8.73
C GLY A 313 -18.23 21.17 -7.23
N LYS A 314 -19.51 21.23 -6.82
CA LYS A 314 -19.94 20.99 -5.44
C LYS A 314 -19.76 19.54 -5.01
N ASP A 315 -19.99 18.60 -5.92
CA ASP A 315 -20.01 17.16 -5.65
C ASP A 315 -18.63 16.53 -5.87
N HIS A 316 -17.94 17.01 -6.91
CA HIS A 316 -16.62 16.57 -7.34
C HIS A 316 -15.65 17.75 -7.60
N GLY A 317 -14.55 17.80 -6.86
CA GLY A 317 -13.55 18.87 -6.99
C GLY A 317 -12.77 18.88 -8.31
N GLY A 318 -12.91 17.85 -9.16
CA GLY A 318 -12.28 17.77 -10.48
C GLY A 318 -13.15 18.29 -11.64
N ALA A 319 -14.37 18.78 -11.37
CA ALA A 319 -15.29 19.24 -12.42
C ALA A 319 -14.67 20.32 -13.32
N ARG A 320 -14.01 21.32 -12.73
CA ARG A 320 -13.40 22.43 -13.47
C ARG A 320 -12.17 22.01 -14.29
N PRO A 321 -11.19 21.26 -13.73
CA PRO A 321 -10.11 20.67 -14.52
C PRO A 321 -10.61 19.86 -15.73
N LEU A 322 -11.66 19.06 -15.58
CA LEU A 322 -12.22 18.26 -16.67
C LEU A 322 -12.90 19.10 -17.76
N THR A 323 -13.75 20.05 -17.36
CA THR A 323 -14.61 20.81 -18.29
C THR A 323 -13.89 21.99 -18.94
N ILE A 324 -13.14 22.76 -18.16
CA ILE A 324 -12.44 23.96 -18.63
C ILE A 324 -10.97 23.64 -18.93
N GLY A 325 -10.33 22.86 -18.07
CA GLY A 325 -8.91 22.53 -18.21
C GLY A 325 -8.62 21.46 -19.28
N GLY A 326 -9.62 20.68 -19.69
CA GLY A 326 -9.42 19.55 -20.59
C GLY A 326 -8.65 18.38 -19.99
N ASP A 327 -8.44 18.37 -18.66
CA ASP A 327 -7.72 17.30 -17.97
C ASP A 327 -8.47 15.96 -18.10
N ARG A 328 -7.73 14.88 -18.34
CA ARG A 328 -8.27 13.52 -18.35
C ARG A 328 -8.38 12.99 -16.93
N CYS A 329 -9.33 12.08 -16.68
CA CYS A 329 -9.50 11.43 -15.38
C CYS A 329 -8.21 10.73 -14.94
N VAL A 330 -7.53 10.02 -15.85
CA VAL A 330 -6.24 9.35 -15.58
C VAL A 330 -5.17 10.33 -15.08
N THR A 331 -5.16 11.56 -15.58
CA THR A 331 -4.15 12.55 -15.19
C THR A 331 -4.22 12.91 -13.71
N CYS A 332 -5.39 12.75 -13.08
CA CYS A 332 -5.58 13.00 -11.65
C CYS A 332 -5.71 11.71 -10.82
N HIS A 333 -6.26 10.64 -11.40
CA HIS A 333 -6.76 9.48 -10.66
C HIS A 333 -5.99 8.17 -10.89
N ASP A 334 -5.07 8.08 -11.86
CA ASP A 334 -4.44 6.79 -12.24
C ASP A 334 -3.75 6.09 -11.04
N LYS A 335 -3.16 6.86 -10.12
CA LYS A 335 -2.49 6.36 -8.91
C LYS A 335 -3.37 6.27 -7.65
N GLU A 336 -4.65 6.64 -7.71
CA GLU A 336 -5.54 6.65 -6.53
C GLU A 336 -6.81 5.78 -6.68
N THR A 337 -6.98 5.07 -7.79
CA THR A 337 -8.17 4.23 -8.08
C THR A 337 -8.50 3.23 -6.96
N ALA A 338 -7.50 2.55 -6.40
CA ALA A 338 -7.72 1.63 -5.27
C ALA A 338 -8.26 2.36 -4.02
N SER A 339 -7.73 3.54 -3.71
CA SER A 339 -8.21 4.36 -2.59
C SER A 339 -9.60 4.92 -2.85
N MET A 340 -9.93 5.25 -4.10
CA MET A 340 -11.27 5.67 -4.51
C MET A 340 -12.27 4.55 -4.24
N GLY A 341 -11.99 3.34 -4.73
CA GLY A 341 -12.83 2.16 -4.51
C GLY A 341 -13.11 1.90 -3.03
N ASN A 342 -12.08 2.01 -2.18
CA ASN A 342 -12.21 1.86 -0.72
C ASN A 342 -13.22 2.84 -0.11
N LYS A 343 -13.24 4.10 -0.54
CA LYS A 343 -14.20 5.09 -0.03
C LYS A 343 -15.64 4.79 -0.47
N MET A 344 -15.82 4.19 -1.64
CA MET A 344 -17.14 3.82 -2.14
C MET A 344 -17.69 2.60 -1.41
N VAL A 345 -16.91 1.51 -1.29
CA VAL A 345 -17.39 0.27 -0.64
C VAL A 345 -17.66 0.47 0.86
N THR A 346 -16.99 1.43 1.51
CA THR A 346 -17.24 1.76 2.92
C THR A 346 -18.42 2.73 3.13
N GLY A 347 -19.03 3.24 2.06
CA GLY A 347 -20.05 4.29 2.15
C GLY A 347 -19.51 5.66 2.56
N ALA A 348 -18.19 5.80 2.73
CA ALA A 348 -17.56 7.08 3.08
C ALA A 348 -17.75 8.15 1.99
N LYS A 349 -18.01 7.73 0.74
CA LYS A 349 -18.32 8.61 -0.38
C LYS A 349 -19.25 7.90 -1.36
N ALA A 350 -20.26 8.62 -1.87
CA ALA A 350 -21.04 8.31 -3.07
C ALA A 350 -21.52 6.84 -3.23
N GLU A 351 -21.88 6.19 -2.12
CA GLU A 351 -22.60 4.93 -2.09
C GLU A 351 -23.56 4.98 -0.91
N SER A 352 -24.86 5.01 -1.20
CA SER A 352 -25.89 5.05 -0.17
C SER A 352 -26.16 3.69 0.47
N LYS A 353 -25.80 2.59 -0.20
CA LYS A 353 -26.05 1.21 0.26
C LYS A 353 -24.79 0.33 0.07
N PRO A 354 -23.77 0.50 0.92
CA PRO A 354 -22.53 -0.28 0.80
C PRO A 354 -22.78 -1.77 0.98
N ILE A 355 -22.07 -2.59 0.20
CA ILE A 355 -22.08 -4.06 0.31
C ILE A 355 -20.89 -4.45 1.18
N GLU A 356 -21.16 -5.02 2.36
CA GLU A 356 -20.14 -5.51 3.27
C GLU A 356 -19.26 -6.56 2.59
N GLY A 357 -17.94 -6.51 2.79
CA GLY A 357 -16.98 -7.42 2.19
C GLY A 357 -16.69 -7.18 0.69
N LYS A 358 -17.45 -6.32 -0.01
CA LYS A 358 -17.22 -6.08 -1.44
C LYS A 358 -15.82 -5.54 -1.71
N ARG A 359 -15.11 -6.19 -2.63
CA ARG A 359 -13.76 -5.78 -3.04
C ARG A 359 -13.78 -4.33 -3.59
N PRO A 360 -12.89 -3.44 -3.13
CA PRO A 360 -12.86 -2.03 -3.54
C PRO A 360 -12.33 -1.82 -4.96
N ALA A 361 -11.34 -2.62 -5.38
CA ALA A 361 -10.64 -2.47 -6.64
C ALA A 361 -10.00 -3.78 -7.09
N ILE A 362 -9.81 -3.92 -8.40
CA ILE A 362 -9.22 -5.09 -9.06
C ILE A 362 -8.02 -4.61 -9.88
N PRO A 363 -6.78 -5.02 -9.54
CA PRO A 363 -5.63 -4.84 -10.42
C PRO A 363 -5.73 -5.79 -11.61
N VAL A 364 -5.73 -5.26 -12.83
CA VAL A 364 -5.85 -6.04 -14.07
C VAL A 364 -4.62 -5.82 -14.94
N ALA A 365 -3.94 -6.89 -15.32
CA ALA A 365 -2.90 -6.85 -16.34
C ALA A 365 -3.56 -6.81 -17.72
N VAL A 366 -3.26 -5.77 -18.50
CA VAL A 366 -3.80 -5.58 -19.85
C VAL A 366 -2.64 -5.64 -20.85
N GLN A 367 -2.72 -6.57 -21.79
CA GLN A 367 -1.82 -6.68 -22.94
C GLN A 367 -2.63 -6.57 -24.22
N ALA A 368 -2.05 -5.95 -25.25
CA ALA A 368 -2.67 -5.83 -26.56
C ALA A 368 -1.67 -6.26 -27.64
N ALA A 369 -2.16 -7.01 -28.62
CA ALA A 369 -1.40 -7.42 -29.79
C ALA A 369 -2.30 -7.34 -31.02
N HIS A 370 -1.73 -7.30 -32.22
CA HIS A 370 -2.50 -7.44 -33.45
C HIS A 370 -1.75 -8.23 -34.52
N ASP A 371 -2.48 -8.87 -35.41
CA ASP A 371 -1.97 -9.33 -36.70
C ASP A 371 -2.40 -8.35 -37.80
N ASP A 372 -2.29 -8.74 -39.08
CA ASP A 372 -2.72 -7.89 -40.21
C ASP A 372 -4.24 -7.67 -40.29
N THR A 373 -5.02 -8.47 -39.56
CA THR A 373 -6.48 -8.57 -39.66
C THR A 373 -7.22 -8.49 -38.33
N ASN A 374 -6.59 -8.84 -37.21
CA ASN A 374 -7.23 -8.97 -35.89
C ASN A 374 -6.49 -8.19 -34.81
N LEU A 375 -7.27 -7.63 -33.89
CA LEU A 375 -6.85 -7.18 -32.57
C LEU A 375 -7.03 -8.31 -31.56
N PHE A 376 -6.04 -8.48 -30.68
CA PHE A 376 -6.06 -9.36 -29.53
C PHE A 376 -5.90 -8.55 -28.25
N LEU A 377 -6.82 -8.73 -27.31
CA LEU A 377 -6.78 -8.09 -25.99
C LEU A 377 -6.74 -9.16 -24.91
N ARG A 378 -5.73 -9.10 -24.03
CA ARG A 378 -5.56 -10.05 -22.93
C ARG A 378 -5.71 -9.35 -21.59
N PHE A 379 -6.61 -9.85 -20.76
CA PHE A 379 -6.90 -9.37 -19.41
C PHE A 379 -6.60 -10.48 -18.41
N GLU A 380 -5.90 -10.14 -17.32
CA GLU A 380 -5.60 -11.08 -16.24
C GLU A 380 -5.77 -10.43 -14.86
N TRP A 381 -6.53 -11.07 -13.96
CA TRP A 381 -6.73 -10.61 -12.58
C TRP A 381 -7.05 -11.75 -11.62
N ASP A 382 -6.87 -11.52 -10.31
CA ASP A 382 -7.11 -12.52 -9.26
C ASP A 382 -8.60 -12.79 -9.04
N THR A 383 -8.97 -14.07 -8.92
CA THR A 383 -10.28 -14.51 -8.43
C THR A 383 -10.37 -14.35 -6.92
N VAL A 384 -11.58 -14.16 -6.40
CA VAL A 384 -11.87 -14.05 -4.97
C VAL A 384 -13.08 -14.88 -4.62
N ASP A 385 -13.18 -15.28 -3.35
CA ASP A 385 -14.36 -15.97 -2.84
C ASP A 385 -15.60 -15.07 -2.89
N HIS A 386 -16.77 -15.71 -3.07
CA HIS A 386 -18.02 -14.98 -3.23
C HIS A 386 -18.41 -14.24 -1.95
N VAL A 387 -18.79 -12.96 -2.10
CA VAL A 387 -19.34 -12.15 -1.02
C VAL A 387 -20.86 -12.02 -1.21
N PRO A 388 -21.68 -12.66 -0.34
CA PRO A 388 -23.14 -12.62 -0.47
C PRO A 388 -23.69 -11.20 -0.36
N VAL A 389 -24.53 -10.80 -1.31
CA VAL A 389 -25.19 -9.50 -1.25
C VAL A 389 -26.42 -9.55 -0.32
N PRO A 390 -26.58 -8.59 0.61
CA PRO A 390 -27.57 -8.71 1.69
C PRO A 390 -29.03 -8.47 1.23
N PHE A 391 -29.25 -8.05 -0.01
CA PHE A 391 -30.56 -7.66 -0.53
C PHE A 391 -31.07 -8.54 -1.69
N ILE A 392 -30.42 -9.68 -1.97
CA ILE A 392 -30.88 -10.68 -2.94
C ILE A 392 -30.89 -12.06 -2.27
N ASP A 393 -32.00 -12.77 -2.38
CA ASP A 393 -32.10 -14.15 -1.91
C ASP A 393 -31.08 -15.05 -2.64
N GLY A 394 -30.29 -15.80 -1.87
CA GLY A 394 -29.19 -16.61 -2.40
C GLY A 394 -27.87 -15.85 -2.62
N GLY A 395 -27.81 -14.56 -2.30
CA GLY A 395 -26.57 -13.78 -2.21
C GLY A 395 -25.89 -13.43 -3.55
N LYS A 396 -26.38 -13.93 -4.69
CA LYS A 396 -25.80 -13.72 -6.03
C LYS A 396 -26.73 -12.89 -6.92
N MET A 397 -26.24 -11.76 -7.45
CA MET A 397 -27.06 -10.90 -8.33
C MET A 397 -27.27 -11.48 -9.74
N ASP A 398 -26.30 -12.26 -10.22
CA ASP A 398 -26.32 -12.95 -11.51
C ASP A 398 -25.76 -14.37 -11.32
N PRO A 399 -26.57 -15.31 -10.78
CA PRO A 399 -26.09 -16.64 -10.41
C PRO A 399 -25.48 -17.44 -11.56
N GLU A 400 -25.90 -17.16 -12.79
CA GLU A 400 -25.41 -17.86 -13.98
C GLU A 400 -24.00 -17.40 -14.39
N ASN A 401 -23.57 -16.19 -14.03
CA ASN A 401 -22.35 -15.59 -14.55
C ASN A 401 -21.43 -15.15 -13.41
N PRO A 402 -20.44 -15.99 -13.04
CA PRO A 402 -19.41 -15.62 -12.05
C PRO A 402 -18.70 -14.32 -12.40
N MET A 403 -18.47 -14.06 -13.70
CA MET A 403 -17.92 -12.81 -14.17
C MET A 403 -18.51 -12.37 -15.52
N LYS A 404 -18.45 -11.07 -15.78
CA LYS A 404 -18.65 -10.48 -17.12
C LYS A 404 -17.56 -9.45 -17.38
N LEU A 405 -16.98 -9.48 -18.58
CA LEU A 405 -16.01 -8.47 -19.05
C LEU A 405 -16.65 -7.66 -20.17
N ALA A 406 -16.62 -6.34 -20.05
CA ALA A 406 -17.04 -5.43 -21.12
C ALA A 406 -15.90 -4.50 -21.52
N VAL A 407 -15.67 -4.33 -22.82
CA VAL A 407 -14.68 -3.42 -23.40
C VAL A 407 -15.42 -2.39 -24.24
N MET A 408 -15.01 -1.11 -24.13
CA MET A 408 -15.50 -0.04 -25.00
C MET A 408 -14.38 0.59 -25.81
N LEU A 409 -14.70 0.90 -27.07
CA LEU A 409 -13.86 1.67 -27.98
C LEU A 409 -14.62 2.92 -28.43
N ALA A 410 -13.92 4.05 -28.59
CA ALA A 410 -14.49 5.28 -29.14
C ALA A 410 -13.43 6.08 -29.93
N THR A 411 -13.87 7.01 -30.78
CA THR A 411 -12.98 8.04 -31.35
C THR A 411 -13.05 9.32 -30.50
N ASP A 412 -12.25 10.33 -30.86
CA ASP A 412 -12.29 11.66 -30.23
C ASP A 412 -13.49 12.51 -30.68
N ASP A 413 -14.30 11.99 -31.61
CA ASP A 413 -15.53 12.62 -32.07
C ASP A 413 -16.70 12.47 -31.08
N VAL A 414 -16.49 11.65 -30.04
CA VAL A 414 -17.42 11.49 -28.91
C VAL A 414 -16.96 12.37 -27.75
N GLU A 415 -17.80 13.30 -27.33
CA GLU A 415 -17.49 14.29 -26.30
C GLU A 415 -17.17 13.61 -24.96
N TYR A 416 -15.99 13.93 -24.43
CA TYR A 416 -15.38 13.37 -23.20
C TYR A 416 -14.84 11.95 -23.30
N ALA A 417 -14.89 11.28 -24.46
CA ALA A 417 -14.40 9.91 -24.55
C ALA A 417 -12.89 9.84 -24.26
N ASP A 418 -12.15 10.85 -24.71
CA ASP A 418 -10.72 11.08 -24.46
C ASP A 418 -10.39 11.31 -22.97
N ARG A 419 -11.31 11.97 -22.25
CA ARG A 419 -11.09 12.38 -20.85
C ARG A 419 -11.60 11.37 -19.84
N SER A 420 -12.72 10.72 -20.12
CA SER A 420 -13.49 9.95 -19.14
C SER A 420 -13.70 8.49 -19.53
N GLY A 421 -13.39 8.10 -20.78
CA GLY A 421 -13.53 6.72 -21.25
C GLY A 421 -14.94 6.17 -21.06
N CYS A 422 -15.07 4.92 -20.63
CA CYS A 422 -16.36 4.27 -20.36
C CYS A 422 -17.24 5.02 -19.35
N TRP A 423 -16.66 5.92 -18.55
CA TRP A 423 -17.34 6.61 -17.46
C TRP A 423 -18.43 7.57 -17.94
N GLN A 424 -18.28 8.20 -19.10
CA GLN A 424 -19.27 9.15 -19.61
C GLN A 424 -20.65 8.55 -19.83
N THR A 425 -20.72 7.24 -20.03
CA THR A 425 -21.95 6.51 -20.32
C THR A 425 -22.78 6.22 -19.07
N CYS A 426 -22.26 6.56 -17.89
CA CYS A 426 -22.94 6.38 -16.60
C CYS A 426 -23.69 7.66 -16.23
N HIS A 427 -25.02 7.58 -16.09
CA HIS A 427 -25.89 8.72 -15.72
C HIS A 427 -26.73 8.39 -14.49
N HIS A 428 -27.16 9.41 -13.74
CA HIS A 428 -28.02 9.22 -12.56
C HIS A 428 -29.39 8.60 -12.88
N ASP A 429 -29.88 8.73 -14.11
CA ASP A 429 -31.17 8.21 -14.58
C ASP A 429 -31.08 6.85 -15.28
N VAL A 430 -29.87 6.27 -15.41
CA VAL A 430 -29.68 4.88 -15.85
C VAL A 430 -30.28 3.95 -14.81
N ARG A 431 -30.86 2.83 -15.26
CA ARG A 431 -31.42 1.81 -14.37
C ARG A 431 -30.51 1.51 -13.18
N THR A 432 -31.09 1.35 -11.99
CA THR A 432 -30.39 1.06 -10.72
C THR A 432 -29.57 2.23 -10.15
N MET A 433 -29.62 3.42 -10.75
CA MET A 433 -29.02 4.65 -10.23
C MET A 433 -30.06 5.53 -9.50
N PRO A 434 -29.63 6.49 -8.65
CA PRO A 434 -30.53 7.21 -7.73
C PRO A 434 -31.71 7.94 -8.37
N ASP A 435 -31.55 8.50 -9.57
CA ASP A 435 -32.60 9.29 -10.24
C ASP A 435 -33.31 8.51 -11.36
N THR A 436 -33.22 7.18 -11.36
CA THR A 436 -33.98 6.33 -12.29
C THR A 436 -35.47 6.75 -12.23
N PRO A 437 -36.10 7.07 -13.36
CA PRO A 437 -37.52 7.41 -13.39
C PRO A 437 -38.40 6.17 -13.19
N GLU A 438 -39.47 6.32 -12.41
CA GLU A 438 -40.41 5.24 -12.08
C GLU A 438 -41.41 4.97 -13.23
N ASP A 439 -41.79 6.01 -13.99
CA ASP A 439 -42.83 5.95 -15.05
C ASP A 439 -42.29 6.21 -16.47
N ALA A 440 -41.10 5.68 -16.80
CA ALA A 440 -40.44 5.94 -18.09
C ALA A 440 -41.30 5.56 -19.32
N ALA A 441 -42.18 4.56 -19.20
CA ALA A 441 -42.98 4.06 -20.33
C ALA A 441 -44.00 5.06 -20.90
N SER A 442 -44.31 6.15 -20.19
CA SER A 442 -45.33 7.14 -20.57
C SER A 442 -44.82 8.27 -21.51
N ASN A 443 -43.51 8.33 -21.79
CA ASN A 443 -42.87 9.42 -22.52
C ASN A 443 -42.80 9.14 -24.05
N GLU A 444 -42.86 10.18 -24.89
CA GLU A 444 -42.67 10.03 -26.35
C GLU A 444 -41.30 9.42 -26.73
N ALA A 445 -40.24 9.73 -25.98
CA ALA A 445 -38.93 9.10 -26.16
C ALA A 445 -38.98 7.58 -25.92
N ALA A 446 -39.86 7.10 -25.04
CA ALA A 446 -40.01 5.67 -24.72
C ALA A 446 -40.49 4.85 -25.92
N LYS A 447 -41.20 5.48 -26.88
CA LYS A 447 -41.63 4.80 -28.13
C LYS A 447 -40.47 4.47 -29.06
N ARG A 448 -39.30 5.09 -28.86
CA ARG A 448 -38.11 4.97 -29.72
C ARG A 448 -36.96 4.22 -29.04
N LEU A 449 -37.08 3.89 -27.76
CA LEU A 449 -36.05 3.22 -26.96
C LEU A 449 -36.54 1.84 -26.52
N ASP A 450 -35.62 0.88 -26.42
CA ASP A 450 -35.85 -0.40 -25.75
C ASP A 450 -35.72 -0.22 -24.24
N LEU A 451 -36.88 -0.20 -23.57
CA LEU A 451 -36.99 -0.09 -22.11
C LEU A 451 -37.29 -1.43 -21.44
N SER A 452 -37.17 -2.56 -22.14
CA SER A 452 -37.47 -3.91 -21.59
C SER A 452 -36.68 -4.23 -20.32
N VAL A 453 -35.51 -3.61 -20.18
CA VAL A 453 -34.59 -3.76 -19.05
C VAL A 453 -34.33 -2.42 -18.35
N GLY A 454 -35.24 -1.45 -18.50
CA GLY A 454 -35.12 -0.08 -18.03
C GLY A 454 -34.19 0.79 -18.88
N ILE A 455 -34.02 2.05 -18.48
CA ILE A 455 -33.14 3.00 -19.18
C ILE A 455 -31.70 2.49 -19.13
N THR A 456 -31.11 2.35 -20.31
CA THR A 456 -29.73 1.92 -20.48
C THR A 456 -28.82 3.13 -20.70
N LYS A 457 -27.54 2.86 -20.91
CA LYS A 457 -26.52 3.89 -21.07
C LYS A 457 -26.76 4.67 -22.37
N TYR A 458 -26.43 5.95 -22.38
CA TYR A 458 -26.53 6.81 -23.55
C TYR A 458 -25.34 7.79 -23.60
N LEU A 459 -25.27 8.58 -24.66
CA LEU A 459 -24.25 9.59 -24.90
C LEU A 459 -24.88 10.97 -25.09
N LYS A 460 -24.08 12.02 -25.02
CA LYS A 460 -24.56 13.40 -25.22
C LYS A 460 -25.05 13.62 -26.66
N GLU A 461 -24.43 12.94 -27.61
CA GLU A 461 -24.65 13.11 -29.05
C GLU A 461 -26.08 12.76 -29.46
N SER A 462 -26.74 11.88 -28.70
CA SER A 462 -28.15 11.52 -28.91
C SER A 462 -29.14 12.45 -28.22
N ARG A 463 -28.69 13.45 -27.45
CA ARG A 463 -29.54 14.28 -26.57
C ARG A 463 -29.45 15.76 -26.86
N THR A 464 -30.57 16.47 -26.71
CA THR A 464 -30.61 17.94 -26.82
C THR A 464 -30.16 18.62 -25.53
N LYS A 465 -30.34 17.97 -24.38
CA LYS A 465 -30.00 18.49 -23.05
C LYS A 465 -29.85 17.39 -22.00
N VAL A 466 -29.01 17.64 -20.99
CA VAL A 466 -28.89 16.84 -19.77
C VAL A 466 -28.97 17.77 -18.55
N GLU A 467 -29.78 17.44 -17.54
CA GLU A 467 -29.80 18.12 -16.24
C GLU A 467 -28.65 17.60 -15.36
N VAL A 468 -27.59 18.39 -15.26
CA VAL A 468 -26.37 18.02 -14.53
C VAL A 468 -26.44 18.38 -13.04
N LYS A 469 -27.09 19.50 -12.70
CA LYS A 469 -26.95 20.09 -11.37
C LYS A 469 -28.02 19.61 -10.39
N GLY A 470 -29.19 19.20 -10.89
CA GLY A 470 -30.34 18.83 -10.06
C GLY A 470 -30.92 20.02 -9.28
N ARG A 471 -30.81 21.23 -9.84
CA ARG A 471 -31.21 22.47 -9.14
C ARG A 471 -32.70 22.43 -8.82
N ARG A 472 -33.06 22.90 -7.62
CA ARG A 472 -34.45 22.99 -7.13
C ARG A 472 -35.18 21.64 -7.07
N GLY A 473 -34.45 20.55 -6.79
CA GLY A 473 -35.03 19.22 -6.64
C GLY A 473 -35.32 18.50 -7.96
N LYS A 474 -34.80 19.00 -9.09
CA LYS A 474 -34.89 18.29 -10.37
C LYS A 474 -34.06 17.02 -10.33
N LYS A 475 -34.60 15.92 -10.86
CA LYS A 475 -33.85 14.68 -11.13
C LYS A 475 -32.77 14.95 -12.16
N ARG A 476 -31.56 14.41 -11.96
CA ARG A 476 -30.43 14.52 -12.87
C ARG A 476 -30.55 13.49 -13.99
N GLY A 477 -30.02 13.82 -15.15
CA GLY A 477 -30.10 12.98 -16.36
C GLY A 477 -30.76 13.69 -17.53
N GLY A 478 -31.11 12.92 -18.57
CA GLY A 478 -31.61 13.45 -19.84
C GLY A 478 -32.09 12.38 -20.81
N TRP A 479 -32.42 11.18 -20.32
CA TRP A 479 -32.87 10.05 -21.16
C TRP A 479 -34.13 10.36 -22.01
N ASP A 480 -34.92 11.37 -21.65
CA ASP A 480 -36.14 11.76 -22.37
C ASP A 480 -35.91 12.89 -23.38
N GLN A 481 -34.75 13.55 -23.34
CA GLN A 481 -34.39 14.67 -24.21
C GLN A 481 -33.76 14.18 -25.53
N LEU A 482 -34.36 13.17 -26.15
CA LEU A 482 -33.85 12.50 -27.36
C LEU A 482 -33.86 13.44 -28.58
N LYS A 483 -32.78 13.47 -29.35
CA LYS A 483 -32.72 14.14 -30.65
C LYS A 483 -33.63 13.45 -31.69
N SER A 484 -33.79 14.08 -32.85
CA SER A 484 -34.51 13.44 -33.97
C SER A 484 -33.83 12.15 -34.43
N ALA A 485 -34.56 11.28 -35.12
CA ALA A 485 -34.01 10.02 -35.63
C ALA A 485 -32.91 10.25 -36.68
N ASP A 486 -33.05 11.30 -37.49
CA ASP A 486 -32.07 11.69 -38.51
C ASP A 486 -30.76 12.15 -37.88
N GLU A 487 -30.83 12.95 -36.80
CA GLU A 487 -29.64 13.39 -36.07
C GLU A 487 -28.90 12.23 -35.39
N ILE A 488 -29.62 11.26 -34.84
CA ILE A 488 -29.02 10.07 -34.21
C ILE A 488 -28.37 9.18 -35.28
N SER A 489 -29.04 9.02 -36.43
CA SER A 489 -28.50 8.26 -37.56
C SER A 489 -27.25 8.95 -38.13
N ALA A 490 -27.23 10.28 -38.20
CA ALA A 490 -26.07 11.05 -38.60
C ALA A 490 -24.91 10.94 -37.60
N ALA A 491 -25.20 10.95 -36.29
CA ALA A 491 -24.19 10.73 -35.26
C ALA A 491 -23.56 9.33 -35.37
N LEU A 492 -24.38 8.29 -35.58
CA LEU A 492 -23.90 6.92 -35.82
C LEU A 492 -23.00 6.85 -37.06
N ALA A 493 -23.43 7.44 -38.18
CA ALA A 493 -22.65 7.49 -39.43
C ALA A 493 -21.35 8.29 -39.30
N GLY A 494 -21.31 9.26 -38.38
CA GLY A 494 -20.14 10.08 -38.07
C GLY A 494 -19.18 9.47 -37.03
N ASN A 495 -19.32 8.18 -36.69
CA ASN A 495 -18.56 7.51 -35.63
C ASN A 495 -18.71 8.13 -34.23
N GLN A 496 -19.81 8.85 -33.99
CA GLN A 496 -20.07 9.48 -32.70
C GLN A 496 -20.80 8.53 -31.75
N PHE A 497 -20.26 7.33 -31.56
CA PHE A 497 -20.79 6.28 -30.70
C PHE A 497 -19.68 5.60 -29.91
N MET A 498 -20.03 4.82 -28.89
CA MET A 498 -19.09 3.94 -28.20
C MET A 498 -19.37 2.49 -28.55
N ASP A 499 -18.45 1.88 -29.27
CA ASP A 499 -18.41 0.45 -29.57
C ASP A 499 -18.29 -0.36 -28.27
N LEU A 500 -19.05 -1.43 -28.13
CA LEU A 500 -19.21 -2.20 -26.90
C LEU A 500 -19.18 -3.72 -27.16
N LEU A 501 -18.14 -4.35 -26.61
CA LEU A 501 -17.97 -5.80 -26.61
C LEU A 501 -18.21 -6.31 -25.19
N ARG A 502 -19.05 -7.33 -24.99
CA ARG A 502 -19.27 -7.93 -23.68
C ARG A 502 -19.25 -9.45 -23.72
N TYR A 503 -18.49 -10.03 -22.80
CA TYR A 503 -18.42 -11.46 -22.55
C TYR A 503 -19.08 -11.81 -21.22
N LYS A 504 -19.83 -12.93 -21.19
CA LYS A 504 -20.43 -13.52 -19.98
C LYS A 504 -19.90 -14.93 -19.76
N SER A 505 -19.26 -15.19 -18.61
CA SER A 505 -18.55 -16.45 -18.40
C SER A 505 -19.43 -17.68 -18.25
N GLY A 506 -20.67 -17.54 -17.79
CA GLY A 506 -21.53 -18.67 -17.43
C GLY A 506 -21.74 -19.68 -18.55
N LYS A 507 -22.14 -19.18 -19.72
CA LYS A 507 -22.39 -19.98 -20.95
C LYS A 507 -21.45 -19.59 -22.09
N GLY A 508 -20.43 -18.77 -21.81
CA GLY A 508 -19.51 -18.25 -22.82
C GLY A 508 -20.17 -17.34 -23.86
N VAL A 509 -21.19 -16.58 -23.47
CA VAL A 509 -21.97 -15.75 -24.41
C VAL A 509 -21.21 -14.44 -24.69
N THR A 510 -21.06 -14.11 -25.97
CA THR A 510 -20.57 -12.81 -26.45
C THR A 510 -21.73 -11.94 -26.94
N GLU A 511 -21.63 -10.64 -26.68
CA GLU A 511 -22.57 -9.60 -27.10
C GLU A 511 -21.77 -8.45 -27.70
N ASP A 512 -22.15 -8.00 -28.88
CA ASP A 512 -21.41 -7.03 -29.68
C ASP A 512 -22.38 -5.99 -30.26
N GLY A 513 -22.11 -4.71 -30.00
CA GLY A 513 -22.94 -3.58 -30.38
C GLY A 513 -22.34 -2.25 -29.94
N TYR A 514 -23.18 -1.24 -29.66
CA TYR A 514 -22.72 0.11 -29.36
C TYR A 514 -23.62 0.86 -28.37
N ILE A 515 -23.13 2.01 -27.89
CA ILE A 515 -23.86 2.97 -27.06
C ILE A 515 -23.99 4.28 -27.83
N LEU A 516 -25.22 4.78 -27.95
CA LEU A 516 -25.52 6.12 -28.50
C LEU A 516 -26.73 6.75 -27.81
N ASP A 517 -27.93 6.41 -28.23
CA ASP A 517 -29.20 6.81 -27.62
C ASP A 517 -29.64 5.83 -26.52
N GLN A 518 -29.16 4.60 -26.64
CA GLN A 518 -29.29 3.50 -25.69
C GLN A 518 -28.12 2.54 -25.88
N ARG A 519 -28.09 1.46 -25.10
CA ARG A 519 -27.15 0.35 -25.27
C ARG A 519 -27.72 -0.73 -26.18
N TYR A 520 -27.11 -0.89 -27.34
CA TYR A 520 -27.29 -2.03 -28.24
C TYR A 520 -26.26 -3.12 -27.89
N LEU A 521 -26.69 -4.38 -27.87
CA LEU A 521 -25.85 -5.55 -27.51
C LEU A 521 -25.82 -6.61 -28.62
N THR A 522 -26.39 -6.29 -29.77
CA THR A 522 -26.45 -7.12 -30.96
C THR A 522 -26.23 -6.23 -32.19
N GLY A 523 -25.83 -6.86 -33.30
CA GLY A 523 -25.65 -6.17 -34.60
C GLY A 523 -24.21 -5.84 -34.97
N GLY A 524 -23.26 -6.00 -34.05
CA GLY A 524 -21.82 -5.89 -34.36
C GLY A 524 -21.26 -7.08 -35.15
N GLN A 525 -20.01 -6.95 -35.60
CA GLN A 525 -19.31 -7.95 -36.43
C GLN A 525 -19.04 -9.28 -35.73
N GLY A 526 -19.15 -9.30 -34.40
CA GLY A 526 -18.80 -10.43 -33.55
C GLY A 526 -17.33 -10.43 -33.15
N PHE A 527 -17.04 -11.13 -32.07
CA PHE A 527 -15.69 -11.36 -31.59
C PHE A 527 -15.63 -12.71 -30.88
N GLU A 528 -14.43 -13.28 -30.81
CA GLU A 528 -14.18 -14.54 -30.14
C GLU A 528 -13.56 -14.27 -28.75
N VAL A 529 -13.86 -15.16 -27.79
CA VAL A 529 -13.25 -15.10 -26.45
C VAL A 529 -12.73 -16.47 -26.01
N ASP A 530 -11.49 -16.51 -25.57
CA ASP A 530 -10.91 -17.57 -24.76
C ASP A 530 -10.81 -17.07 -23.31
N ALA A 531 -11.73 -17.53 -22.46
CA ALA A 531 -11.75 -17.19 -21.04
C ALA A 531 -11.58 -18.46 -20.20
N ARG A 532 -10.69 -18.37 -19.21
CA ARG A 532 -10.42 -19.48 -18.30
C ARG A 532 -10.05 -18.97 -16.92
N GLU A 533 -10.36 -19.78 -15.93
CA GLU A 533 -9.76 -19.66 -14.62
C GLU A 533 -8.55 -20.60 -14.57
N GLU A 534 -7.37 -20.02 -14.38
CA GLU A 534 -6.14 -20.79 -14.25
C GLU A 534 -5.47 -20.28 -12.98
N GLY A 535 -5.38 -21.17 -11.98
CA GLY A 535 -4.93 -20.99 -10.59
C GLY A 535 -5.13 -19.61 -9.96
N GLY A 536 -6.37 -19.39 -9.53
CA GLY A 536 -6.76 -18.20 -8.79
C GLY A 536 -6.75 -16.93 -9.63
N LYS A 537 -6.75 -17.04 -10.96
CA LYS A 537 -6.82 -15.89 -11.87
C LYS A 537 -7.78 -16.17 -13.00
N TRP A 538 -8.57 -15.16 -13.33
CA TRP A 538 -9.21 -15.07 -14.64
C TRP A 538 -8.17 -14.67 -15.67
N ILE A 539 -8.10 -15.41 -16.77
CA ILE A 539 -7.36 -15.04 -17.98
C ILE A 539 -8.38 -14.99 -19.11
N VAL A 540 -8.54 -13.82 -19.72
CA VAL A 540 -9.49 -13.59 -20.80
C VAL A 540 -8.75 -13.01 -22.00
N VAL A 541 -8.78 -13.71 -23.13
CA VAL A 541 -8.24 -13.26 -24.41
C VAL A 541 -9.40 -13.02 -25.36
N MET A 542 -9.55 -11.80 -25.84
CA MET A 542 -10.55 -11.42 -26.84
C MET A 542 -9.87 -11.26 -28.20
N LYS A 543 -10.48 -11.80 -29.26
CA LYS A 543 -10.05 -11.65 -30.65
C LYS A 543 -11.16 -10.97 -31.45
N ARG A 544 -10.82 -9.87 -32.11
CA ARG A 544 -11.75 -9.06 -32.91
C ARG A 544 -11.10 -8.63 -34.22
N GLN A 545 -11.86 -8.58 -35.31
CA GLN A 545 -11.34 -8.03 -36.57
C GLN A 545 -11.04 -6.51 -36.46
N LEU A 546 -9.93 -6.08 -37.06
CA LEU A 546 -9.54 -4.67 -37.08
C LEU A 546 -10.48 -3.80 -37.92
N LYS A 547 -11.02 -4.34 -39.02
CA LYS A 547 -11.94 -3.63 -39.92
C LYS A 547 -13.33 -4.23 -39.82
N SER A 548 -14.33 -3.37 -39.61
CA SER A 548 -15.75 -3.74 -39.62
C SER A 548 -16.50 -3.00 -40.71
N ASP A 549 -17.48 -3.67 -41.31
CA ASP A 549 -18.48 -3.08 -42.19
C ASP A 549 -19.83 -2.85 -41.47
N LYS A 550 -19.91 -3.16 -40.17
CA LYS A 550 -21.14 -3.03 -39.39
C LYS A 550 -21.29 -1.64 -38.78
N PRO A 551 -22.48 -1.03 -38.88
CA PRO A 551 -22.79 0.20 -38.14
C PRO A 551 -22.64 -0.03 -36.63
N GLY A 552 -21.94 0.89 -35.95
CA GLY A 552 -21.69 0.76 -34.51
C GLY A 552 -20.39 0.03 -34.13
N ASP A 553 -19.59 -0.35 -35.11
CA ASP A 553 -18.27 -0.93 -34.89
C ASP A 553 -17.16 0.03 -35.33
N ILE A 554 -16.17 0.26 -34.48
CA ILE A 554 -15.01 1.06 -34.81
C ILE A 554 -13.97 0.22 -35.53
N SER A 555 -13.63 0.65 -36.75
CA SER A 555 -12.48 0.15 -37.48
C SER A 555 -11.18 0.77 -36.95
N LEU A 556 -10.22 -0.09 -36.63
CA LEU A 556 -8.92 0.25 -36.07
C LEU A 556 -7.86 0.27 -37.18
N GLU A 557 -7.16 1.39 -37.29
CA GLU A 557 -6.13 1.64 -38.30
C GLU A 557 -4.81 2.04 -37.63
N ALA A 558 -3.70 1.62 -38.24
CA ALA A 558 -2.37 2.04 -37.80
C ALA A 558 -2.23 3.58 -37.86
N GLY A 559 -1.51 4.15 -36.88
CA GLY A 559 -1.29 5.59 -36.78
C GLY A 559 -2.43 6.41 -36.17
N LYS A 560 -3.58 5.79 -35.84
CA LYS A 560 -4.68 6.43 -35.09
C LYS A 560 -4.67 6.00 -33.62
N LEU A 561 -5.21 6.87 -32.77
CA LEU A 561 -5.45 6.59 -31.35
C LEU A 561 -6.96 6.50 -31.08
N TYR A 562 -7.33 5.50 -30.30
CA TYR A 562 -8.72 5.19 -29.96
C TYR A 562 -8.91 5.24 -28.46
N ASN A 563 -10.06 5.73 -28.02
CA ASN A 563 -10.43 5.76 -26.61
C ASN A 563 -10.81 4.36 -26.16
N PHE A 564 -10.14 3.86 -25.14
CA PHE A 564 -10.26 2.50 -24.63
C PHE A 564 -10.61 2.52 -23.14
N GLY A 565 -11.54 1.66 -22.76
CA GLY A 565 -11.77 1.34 -21.36
C GLY A 565 -12.53 0.03 -21.22
N PHE A 566 -12.63 -0.46 -19.99
CA PHE A 566 -13.28 -1.74 -19.72
C PHE A 566 -13.90 -1.76 -18.33
N ALA A 567 -14.80 -2.73 -18.12
CA ALA A 567 -15.49 -2.96 -16.88
C ALA A 567 -15.59 -4.45 -16.60
N ILE A 568 -15.50 -4.82 -15.32
CA ILE A 568 -15.63 -6.19 -14.85
C ILE A 568 -16.75 -6.23 -13.82
N HIS A 569 -17.80 -7.01 -14.14
CA HIS A 569 -18.71 -7.52 -13.14
C HIS A 569 -18.08 -8.78 -12.58
N ASP A 570 -17.37 -8.67 -11.47
CA ASP A 570 -16.82 -9.82 -10.74
C ASP A 570 -17.81 -10.28 -9.66
N ASP A 571 -17.60 -11.47 -9.10
CA ASP A 571 -18.36 -11.96 -7.94
C ASP A 571 -19.89 -12.02 -8.16
N PHE A 572 -20.31 -12.56 -9.31
CA PHE A 572 -21.73 -12.69 -9.69
C PHE A 572 -22.51 -11.36 -9.68
N THR A 573 -21.81 -10.23 -9.78
CA THR A 573 -22.45 -8.91 -9.71
C THR A 573 -23.18 -8.55 -11.00
N ASN A 574 -24.14 -7.63 -10.90
CA ASN A 574 -24.89 -7.12 -12.05
C ASN A 574 -25.15 -5.62 -11.94
N ALA A 575 -25.69 -5.03 -13.01
CA ALA A 575 -26.08 -3.63 -13.05
C ALA A 575 -24.94 -2.66 -12.62
N ARG A 576 -25.19 -1.70 -11.72
CA ARG A 576 -24.18 -0.73 -11.26
C ARG A 576 -23.07 -1.32 -10.37
N PHE A 577 -23.17 -2.58 -9.95
CA PHE A 577 -22.29 -3.16 -8.93
C PHE A 577 -20.94 -3.69 -9.45
N HIS A 578 -20.43 -3.10 -10.53
CA HIS A 578 -19.19 -3.51 -11.23
C HIS A 578 -18.00 -2.61 -10.92
N HIS A 579 -16.82 -3.09 -11.30
CA HIS A 579 -15.59 -2.30 -11.32
C HIS A 579 -15.33 -1.76 -12.72
N VAL A 580 -14.74 -0.57 -12.79
CA VAL A 580 -14.57 0.18 -14.03
C VAL A 580 -13.17 0.76 -14.15
N SER A 581 -12.65 0.80 -15.38
CA SER A 581 -11.40 1.50 -15.69
C SER A 581 -11.62 3.00 -15.85
N LEU A 582 -10.54 3.77 -15.75
CA LEU A 582 -10.50 5.11 -16.34
C LEU A 582 -10.35 5.01 -17.88
N GLY A 583 -10.35 6.15 -18.57
CA GLY A 583 -10.15 6.21 -20.02
C GLY A 583 -8.68 6.24 -20.45
N TYR A 584 -8.29 5.30 -21.30
CA TYR A 584 -6.94 5.16 -21.86
C TYR A 584 -7.00 5.28 -23.40
N LYS A 585 -5.83 5.42 -24.04
CA LYS A 585 -5.66 5.41 -25.48
C LYS A 585 -5.08 4.08 -25.94
N LEU A 586 -5.77 3.46 -26.90
CA LEU A 586 -5.33 2.28 -27.64
C LEU A 586 -4.77 2.72 -29.00
N GLY A 587 -3.62 2.19 -29.40
CA GLY A 587 -3.04 2.38 -30.72
C GLY A 587 -2.43 1.08 -31.24
N LEU A 588 -2.26 0.98 -32.56
CA LEU A 588 -1.55 -0.12 -33.22
C LEU A 588 -0.13 0.33 -33.55
N ASP A 589 0.87 -0.40 -33.05
CA ASP A 589 2.30 -0.09 -33.19
C ASP A 589 2.64 1.38 -32.90
N ASN A 590 2.01 1.96 -31.87
CA ASN A 590 2.13 3.36 -31.49
C ASN A 590 2.62 3.48 -30.04
N ASP A 591 3.87 3.89 -29.87
CA ASP A 591 4.53 4.05 -28.58
C ASP A 591 3.97 5.20 -27.72
N THR A 592 3.24 6.14 -28.32
CA THR A 592 2.52 7.20 -27.60
C THR A 592 1.19 6.72 -27.03
N ALA A 593 0.71 5.53 -27.42
CA ALA A 593 -0.51 4.93 -26.87
C ALA A 593 -0.26 4.36 -25.47
N GLU A 594 -1.24 4.53 -24.57
CA GLU A 594 -1.15 3.99 -23.22
C GLU A 594 -1.34 2.49 -23.18
N ILE A 595 -2.14 1.96 -24.11
CA ILE A 595 -2.25 0.55 -24.45
C ILE A 595 -1.78 0.43 -25.90
N ASN A 596 -0.55 -0.04 -26.10
CA ASN A 596 -0.01 -0.25 -27.44
C ASN A 596 -0.24 -1.70 -27.86
N ALA A 597 -1.07 -1.91 -28.88
CA ALA A 597 -1.19 -3.21 -29.53
C ALA A 597 0.02 -3.39 -30.44
N VAL A 598 0.88 -4.36 -30.13
CA VAL A 598 2.09 -4.64 -30.92
C VAL A 598 1.85 -5.75 -31.93
N LYS A 599 2.47 -5.65 -33.10
CA LYS A 599 2.36 -6.70 -34.12
C LYS A 599 2.87 -8.07 -33.61
N ARG A 600 2.03 -9.10 -33.72
CA ARG A 600 2.31 -10.52 -33.41
C ARG A 600 1.56 -11.42 -34.38
N GLU A 601 2.27 -12.36 -34.99
CA GLU A 601 1.66 -13.39 -35.82
C GLU A 601 1.07 -14.49 -34.94
N ALA A 602 -0.15 -14.94 -35.24
CA ALA A 602 -0.72 -16.11 -34.62
C ALA A 602 0.01 -17.36 -35.11
N SER A 603 0.71 -18.07 -34.22
CA SER A 603 1.42 -19.29 -34.59
C SER A 603 0.43 -20.41 -34.97
N ALA A 604 0.65 -21.06 -36.12
CA ALA A 604 -0.05 -22.29 -36.45
C ALA A 604 0.38 -23.39 -35.47
N ALA A 605 -0.60 -24.02 -34.80
CA ALA A 605 -0.34 -25.02 -33.75
C ALA A 605 0.59 -26.14 -34.25
N PRO A 606 1.74 -26.40 -33.59
CA PRO A 606 2.57 -27.54 -33.93
C PRO A 606 1.96 -28.84 -33.37
N ALA A 607 1.90 -29.85 -34.23
CA ALA A 607 1.58 -31.22 -33.86
C ALA A 607 2.65 -31.77 -32.91
N ALA A 608 2.21 -32.36 -31.80
CA ALA A 608 3.09 -32.98 -30.82
C ALA A 608 3.86 -34.15 -31.43
N THR A 609 5.17 -34.01 -31.58
CA THR A 609 6.11 -35.11 -31.84
C THR A 609 6.81 -35.49 -30.54
N VAL A 610 6.58 -36.74 -30.11
CA VAL A 610 7.30 -37.37 -29.00
C VAL A 610 8.58 -38.00 -29.54
N ALA A 611 9.72 -37.72 -28.92
CA ALA A 611 10.89 -38.60 -28.94
C ALA A 611 11.71 -38.45 -27.65
N PRO A 612 12.42 -39.50 -27.21
CA PRO A 612 12.69 -39.75 -25.79
C PRO A 612 14.13 -39.38 -25.39
N THR A 613 14.31 -38.95 -24.14
CA THR A 613 15.60 -39.01 -23.46
C THR A 613 15.43 -39.47 -22.02
N ALA A 614 16.24 -40.46 -21.67
CA ALA A 614 16.22 -41.24 -20.44
C ALA A 614 16.96 -40.57 -19.28
N MET A 615 16.82 -41.23 -18.11
CA MET A 615 17.60 -41.16 -16.85
C MET A 615 17.22 -40.01 -15.90
N VAL A 616 17.03 -40.16 -14.57
CA VAL A 616 17.30 -41.18 -13.52
C VAL A 616 16.30 -40.92 -12.37
N PRO A 617 15.85 -41.92 -11.57
CA PRO A 617 14.95 -41.67 -10.45
C PRO A 617 15.67 -40.99 -9.27
N ILE A 618 15.14 -39.87 -8.78
CA ILE A 618 15.40 -39.36 -7.44
C ILE A 618 14.31 -39.93 -6.52
N ALA A 619 14.75 -40.45 -5.38
CA ALA A 619 13.94 -41.17 -4.40
C ALA A 619 12.70 -40.39 -3.95
N ALA A 620 11.61 -41.13 -3.74
CA ALA A 620 10.35 -40.65 -3.20
C ALA A 620 10.56 -39.93 -1.85
N ALA A 621 10.00 -38.71 -1.75
CA ALA A 621 9.83 -38.04 -0.47
C ALA A 621 8.80 -38.82 0.37
N ALA A 622 9.15 -39.10 1.62
CA ALA A 622 8.28 -39.73 2.61
C ALA A 622 7.03 -38.86 2.82
N SER A 623 5.85 -39.48 2.68
CA SER A 623 4.57 -38.88 3.09
C SER A 623 4.55 -38.73 4.61
N THR A 624 4.42 -37.51 5.14
CA THR A 624 4.20 -37.32 6.59
C THR A 624 2.73 -37.40 6.97
N THR A 625 2.46 -38.17 8.02
CA THR A 625 1.17 -38.48 8.64
C THR A 625 0.65 -37.40 9.60
N ILE A 626 1.10 -36.14 9.49
CA ILE A 626 0.68 -35.06 10.39
C ILE A 626 -0.66 -34.48 9.89
N ASN A 627 -1.76 -34.91 10.51
CA ASN A 627 -3.12 -34.51 10.17
C ASN A 627 -3.64 -33.48 11.20
N VAL A 628 -3.49 -32.19 10.88
CA VAL A 628 -3.83 -31.05 11.76
C VAL A 628 -4.77 -30.10 11.01
N ASP A 629 -5.82 -29.61 11.67
CA ASP A 629 -6.70 -28.58 11.14
C ASP A 629 -6.07 -27.19 11.36
N TRP A 630 -5.30 -26.73 10.38
CA TRP A 630 -4.61 -25.44 10.45
C TRP A 630 -5.53 -24.24 10.47
N SER A 631 -6.81 -24.39 10.11
CA SER A 631 -7.78 -23.28 10.17
C SER A 631 -8.10 -22.84 11.61
N LYS A 632 -7.79 -23.68 12.60
CA LYS A 632 -7.97 -23.43 14.04
C LYS A 632 -6.66 -23.07 14.76
N ALA A 633 -5.52 -23.11 14.05
CA ALA A 633 -4.24 -22.78 14.63
C ALA A 633 -4.14 -21.28 14.92
N GLY A 634 -3.35 -20.92 15.94
CA GLY A 634 -2.94 -19.52 16.09
C GLY A 634 -1.98 -19.18 14.97
N ASN A 635 -2.09 -17.98 14.41
CA ASN A 635 -1.26 -17.54 13.29
C ASN A 635 -0.55 -16.23 13.63
N ARG A 636 0.74 -16.14 13.30
CA ARG A 636 1.54 -14.91 13.36
C ARG A 636 2.46 -14.80 12.16
N ASP A 637 2.43 -13.66 11.50
CA ASP A 637 3.44 -13.29 10.51
C ASP A 637 4.68 -12.73 11.21
N ILE A 638 5.84 -13.33 10.91
CA ILE A 638 7.16 -12.97 11.44
C ILE A 638 8.11 -12.72 10.27
N THR A 639 8.73 -11.54 10.25
CA THR A 639 9.77 -11.24 9.26
C THR A 639 11.15 -11.59 9.83
N LEU A 640 11.79 -12.56 9.20
CA LEU A 640 13.20 -12.88 9.44
C LEU A 640 14.08 -11.88 8.66
N PHE A 641 15.22 -11.52 9.23
CA PHE A 641 16.17 -10.62 8.58
C PHE A 641 17.55 -11.29 8.47
N TYR A 642 18.33 -10.85 7.49
CA TYR A 642 19.74 -11.21 7.34
C TYR A 642 20.55 -10.37 8.34
N PRO A 643 21.24 -11.00 9.30
CA PRO A 643 21.87 -10.27 10.40
C PRO A 643 23.33 -9.88 10.17
N GLY A 644 23.97 -10.39 9.11
CA GLY A 644 25.41 -10.21 8.88
C GLY A 644 26.27 -10.70 10.04
N GLU A 645 27.21 -9.87 10.46
CA GLU A 645 28.19 -10.11 11.55
C GLU A 645 27.75 -9.51 12.89
N THR A 646 26.45 -9.28 13.09
CA THR A 646 25.95 -8.76 14.36
C THR A 646 25.91 -9.87 15.42
N SER A 647 26.68 -9.71 16.50
CA SER A 647 26.67 -10.60 17.66
C SER A 647 26.06 -9.94 18.89
N MET A 648 25.91 -10.69 19.98
CA MET A 648 25.48 -10.12 21.26
C MET A 648 26.47 -9.05 21.76
N GLU A 649 27.78 -9.24 21.58
CA GLU A 649 28.80 -8.22 21.93
C GLU A 649 28.64 -6.91 21.14
N TRP A 650 28.22 -7.01 19.88
CA TRP A 650 27.93 -5.84 19.05
C TRP A 650 26.70 -5.08 19.57
N VAL A 651 25.62 -5.80 19.87
CA VAL A 651 24.37 -5.20 20.39
C VAL A 651 24.58 -4.54 21.76
N LEU A 652 25.45 -5.12 22.61
CA LEU A 652 25.76 -4.62 23.95
C LEU A 652 26.72 -3.41 23.95
N THR A 653 27.20 -2.97 22.78
CA THR A 653 28.13 -1.85 22.66
C THR A 653 27.44 -0.60 22.11
N GLY A 654 27.24 0.43 22.93
CA GLY A 654 26.54 1.67 22.54
C GLY A 654 27.15 2.45 21.36
N LYS A 655 28.44 2.27 21.09
CA LYS A 655 29.11 2.83 19.90
C LYS A 655 28.65 2.12 18.62
N ASP A 656 28.42 0.82 18.70
CA ASP A 656 28.15 -0.05 17.56
C ASP A 656 26.63 -0.19 17.35
N HIS A 657 25.85 -0.17 18.44
CA HIS A 657 24.40 -0.26 18.44
C HIS A 657 23.74 0.72 19.43
N GLY A 658 22.90 1.63 18.92
CA GLY A 658 22.21 2.64 19.74
C GLY A 658 21.22 2.07 20.76
N GLY A 659 20.78 0.81 20.58
CA GLY A 659 19.88 0.11 21.50
C GLY A 659 20.56 -0.54 22.71
N ALA A 660 21.89 -0.44 22.87
CA ALA A 660 22.60 -1.09 23.97
C ALA A 660 22.07 -0.69 25.37
N ARG A 661 21.80 0.60 25.58
CA ARG A 661 21.28 1.11 26.86
C ARG A 661 19.81 0.72 27.11
N PRO A 662 18.88 0.88 26.15
CA PRO A 662 17.53 0.31 26.24
C PRO A 662 17.52 -1.18 26.62
N LEU A 663 18.35 -2.01 25.97
CA LEU A 663 18.42 -3.45 26.24
C LEU A 663 18.94 -3.78 27.65
N THR A 664 20.04 -3.12 28.07
CA THR A 664 20.75 -3.48 29.31
C THR A 664 20.18 -2.81 30.56
N ILE A 665 19.82 -1.52 30.46
CA ILE A 665 19.31 -0.72 31.59
C ILE A 665 17.79 -0.59 31.54
N GLY A 666 17.22 -0.41 30.34
CA GLY A 666 15.78 -0.25 30.17
C GLY A 666 15.00 -1.56 30.31
N GLY A 667 15.64 -2.70 30.01
CA GLY A 667 14.95 -3.98 29.94
C GLY A 667 14.13 -4.17 28.67
N ASP A 668 14.31 -3.29 27.68
CA ASP A 668 13.53 -3.34 26.43
C ASP A 668 13.88 -4.59 25.62
N ARG A 669 12.86 -5.21 25.03
CA ARG A 669 13.01 -6.35 24.13
C ARG A 669 13.36 -5.85 22.73
N CYS A 670 14.13 -6.63 21.97
CA CYS A 670 14.46 -6.30 20.60
C CYS A 670 13.19 -6.08 19.75
N VAL A 671 12.15 -6.89 19.96
CA VAL A 671 10.86 -6.75 19.24
C VAL A 671 10.16 -5.42 19.50
N THR A 672 10.30 -4.83 20.70
CA THR A 672 9.66 -3.54 21.05
C THR A 672 10.12 -2.42 20.12
N CYS A 673 11.38 -2.45 19.70
CA CYS A 673 11.96 -1.44 18.82
C CYS A 673 11.99 -1.88 17.36
N HIS A 674 12.24 -3.17 17.09
CA HIS A 674 12.66 -3.63 15.76
C HIS A 674 11.59 -4.40 14.97
N ASP A 675 10.46 -4.81 15.55
CA ASP A 675 9.49 -5.70 14.90
C ASP A 675 9.03 -5.17 13.52
N LYS A 676 8.80 -3.85 13.40
CA LYS A 676 8.35 -3.20 12.16
C LYS A 676 9.46 -2.77 11.20
N GLU A 677 10.73 -2.94 11.57
CA GLU A 677 11.88 -2.53 10.74
C GLU A 677 12.81 -3.68 10.34
N THR A 678 12.51 -4.92 10.73
CA THR A 678 13.25 -6.14 10.37
C THR A 678 13.65 -6.23 8.89
N ALA A 679 12.72 -6.01 7.97
CA ALA A 679 13.01 -6.01 6.54
C ALA A 679 14.02 -4.90 6.13
N ALA A 680 13.87 -3.70 6.70
CA ALA A 680 14.77 -2.59 6.44
C ALA A 680 16.16 -2.81 7.06
N MET A 681 16.24 -3.46 8.22
CA MET A 681 17.51 -3.88 8.81
C MET A 681 18.23 -4.86 7.88
N GLY A 682 17.53 -5.90 7.45
CA GLY A 682 18.05 -6.91 6.52
C GLY A 682 18.61 -6.29 5.24
N LYS A 683 17.87 -5.35 4.62
CA LYS A 683 18.33 -4.62 3.43
C LYS A 683 19.65 -3.87 3.66
N LYS A 684 19.82 -3.23 4.83
CA LYS A 684 21.07 -2.54 5.17
C LYS A 684 22.23 -3.51 5.35
N MET A 685 22.01 -4.67 5.96
CA MET A 685 23.06 -5.66 6.19
C MET A 685 23.57 -6.27 4.87
N VAL A 686 22.68 -6.71 3.98
CA VAL A 686 23.09 -7.37 2.71
C VAL A 686 23.83 -6.45 1.73
N THR A 687 23.64 -5.13 1.85
CA THR A 687 24.38 -4.14 1.04
C THR A 687 25.77 -3.82 1.58
N GLY A 688 26.16 -4.39 2.73
CA GLY A 688 27.39 -4.02 3.43
C GLY A 688 27.35 -2.61 4.06
N ALA A 689 26.23 -1.90 3.97
CA ALA A 689 26.06 -0.58 4.58
C ALA A 689 26.17 -0.62 6.11
N LYS A 690 25.97 -1.80 6.72
CA LYS A 690 26.12 -2.02 8.16
C LYS A 690 26.51 -3.47 8.46
N ALA A 691 27.51 -3.65 9.34
CA ALA A 691 27.82 -4.90 10.03
C ALA A 691 27.86 -6.18 9.16
N GLU A 692 28.37 -6.09 7.93
CA GLU A 692 28.70 -7.23 7.08
C GLU A 692 29.94 -6.86 6.27
N SER A 693 31.08 -7.47 6.60
CA SER A 693 32.34 -7.23 5.90
C SER A 693 32.43 -7.92 4.53
N THR A 694 31.60 -8.93 4.29
CA THR A 694 31.60 -9.77 3.08
C THR A 694 30.19 -9.89 2.48
N PRO A 695 29.59 -8.79 1.98
CA PRO A 695 28.23 -8.83 1.43
C PRO A 695 28.17 -9.73 0.18
N ILE A 696 27.14 -10.57 0.10
CA ILE A 696 26.85 -11.39 -1.07
C ILE A 696 25.88 -10.60 -1.97
N GLU A 697 26.35 -10.21 -3.15
CA GLU A 697 25.55 -9.48 -4.12
C GLU A 697 24.29 -10.26 -4.51
N GLY A 698 23.13 -9.60 -4.47
CA GLY A 698 21.84 -10.23 -4.77
C GLY A 698 21.22 -11.02 -3.61
N LYS A 699 21.93 -11.24 -2.50
CA LYS A 699 21.37 -11.96 -1.34
C LYS A 699 20.18 -11.20 -0.75
N ARG A 700 19.06 -11.89 -0.59
CA ARG A 700 17.84 -11.29 -0.01
C ARG A 700 18.08 -10.83 1.43
N GLY A 701 17.60 -9.62 1.73
CA GLY A 701 17.73 -9.04 3.08
C GLY A 701 16.79 -9.64 4.13
N SER A 702 15.64 -10.18 3.72
CA SER A 702 14.63 -10.66 4.66
C SER A 702 13.73 -11.75 4.09
N ILE A 703 13.06 -12.49 4.99
CA ILE A 703 12.09 -13.53 4.69
C ILE A 703 10.80 -13.25 5.47
N PRO A 704 9.66 -12.96 4.81
CA PRO A 704 8.37 -12.99 5.49
C PRO A 704 7.97 -14.46 5.72
N VAL A 705 7.70 -14.82 6.96
CA VAL A 705 7.33 -16.18 7.37
C VAL A 705 6.00 -16.14 8.10
N SER A 706 5.02 -16.92 7.65
CA SER A 706 3.82 -17.21 8.43
C SER A 706 4.12 -18.37 9.37
N VAL A 707 3.81 -18.21 10.65
CA VAL A 707 3.97 -19.23 11.69
C VAL A 707 2.60 -19.57 12.26
N GLU A 708 2.17 -20.81 12.01
CA GLU A 708 0.94 -21.35 12.58
C GLU A 708 1.27 -22.35 13.68
N SER A 709 0.57 -22.25 14.80
CA SER A 709 0.85 -23.04 16.00
C SER A 709 -0.41 -23.59 16.65
N THR A 710 -0.36 -24.86 17.05
CA THR A 710 -1.48 -25.56 17.70
C THR A 710 -0.99 -26.74 18.54
N HIS A 711 -1.82 -27.26 19.43
CA HIS A 711 -1.52 -28.43 20.24
C HIS A 711 -2.75 -29.31 20.48
N ASP A 712 -2.51 -30.60 20.73
CA ASP A 712 -3.55 -31.58 21.11
C ASP A 712 -3.51 -31.93 22.62
N GLY A 713 -2.67 -31.22 23.40
CA GLY A 713 -2.43 -31.48 24.82
C GLY A 713 -1.29 -32.46 25.10
N GLU A 714 -0.80 -33.18 24.10
CA GLU A 714 0.38 -34.06 24.17
C GLU A 714 1.54 -33.54 23.32
N ASN A 715 1.25 -32.96 22.16
CA ASN A 715 2.19 -32.51 21.14
C ASN A 715 1.95 -31.05 20.77
N LEU A 716 3.05 -30.33 20.52
CA LEU A 716 3.08 -29.05 19.85
C LEU A 716 3.27 -29.28 18.34
N TYR A 717 2.45 -28.60 17.55
CA TYR A 717 2.53 -28.55 16.10
C TYR A 717 2.87 -27.13 15.65
N LEU A 718 3.86 -27.01 14.77
CA LEU A 718 4.27 -25.74 14.18
C LEU A 718 4.33 -25.88 12.65
N ARG A 719 3.74 -24.93 11.93
CA ARG A 719 3.85 -24.82 10.47
C ARG A 719 4.45 -23.48 10.09
N PHE A 720 5.55 -23.53 9.36
CA PHE A 720 6.27 -22.36 8.87
C PHE A 720 6.09 -22.29 7.36
N SER A 721 5.64 -21.15 6.83
CA SER A 721 5.48 -20.95 5.39
C SER A 721 6.16 -19.66 4.93
N TRP A 722 7.01 -19.72 3.91
CA TRP A 722 7.68 -18.54 3.35
C TRP A 722 7.98 -18.67 1.85
N PRO A 723 8.06 -17.54 1.11
CA PRO A 723 8.39 -17.56 -0.31
C PRO A 723 9.77 -18.16 -0.60
N GLU A 724 9.83 -19.03 -1.60
CA GLU A 724 11.08 -19.51 -2.18
C GLU A 724 11.87 -18.33 -2.78
N GLY A 725 13.20 -18.37 -2.62
CA GLY A 725 14.10 -17.39 -3.19
C GLY A 725 14.99 -18.01 -4.26
N ASP A 726 15.37 -17.21 -5.25
CA ASP A 726 16.34 -17.60 -6.27
C ASP A 726 17.70 -17.92 -5.62
N HIS A 727 18.41 -18.90 -6.16
CA HIS A 727 19.76 -19.19 -5.68
C HIS A 727 20.72 -18.06 -6.04
N VAL A 728 21.43 -17.54 -5.05
CA VAL A 728 22.48 -16.53 -5.24
C VAL A 728 23.84 -17.20 -5.07
N PRO A 729 24.61 -17.41 -6.16
CA PRO A 729 25.90 -18.08 -6.07
C PRO A 729 26.86 -17.33 -5.15
N VAL A 730 27.45 -18.07 -4.23
CA VAL A 730 28.40 -17.52 -3.26
C VAL A 730 29.78 -17.47 -3.92
N PRO A 731 30.42 -16.28 -4.03
CA PRO A 731 31.61 -16.10 -4.87
C PRO A 731 32.87 -16.80 -4.35
N PHE A 732 32.88 -17.24 -3.09
CA PHE A 732 34.02 -17.88 -2.43
C PHE A 732 33.84 -19.39 -2.21
N VAL A 733 32.82 -20.02 -2.81
CA VAL A 733 32.60 -21.47 -2.74
C VAL A 733 32.52 -22.03 -4.15
N ASP A 734 33.32 -23.06 -4.44
CA ASP A 734 33.26 -23.79 -5.71
C ASP A 734 31.87 -24.40 -5.91
N GLY A 735 31.23 -24.09 -7.04
CA GLY A 735 29.85 -24.47 -7.32
C GLY A 735 28.78 -23.59 -6.68
N GLY A 736 29.17 -22.50 -6.01
CA GLY A 736 28.28 -21.44 -5.52
C GLY A 736 27.38 -21.79 -4.34
N LYS A 737 27.37 -23.04 -3.88
CA LYS A 737 26.47 -23.56 -2.82
C LYS A 737 27.26 -24.01 -1.60
N MET A 738 26.99 -23.43 -0.43
CA MET A 738 27.71 -23.80 0.81
C MET A 738 27.32 -25.18 1.34
N ASP A 739 26.06 -25.58 1.15
CA ASP A 739 25.55 -26.91 1.47
C ASP A 739 24.68 -27.42 0.30
N PRO A 740 25.31 -27.99 -0.74
CA PRO A 740 24.61 -28.44 -1.93
C PRO A 740 23.52 -29.48 -1.66
N ALA A 741 23.63 -30.23 -0.55
CA ALA A 741 22.69 -31.28 -0.21
C ALA A 741 21.40 -30.75 0.41
N ASN A 742 21.40 -29.53 0.97
CA ASN A 742 20.27 -29.01 1.74
C ASN A 742 19.86 -27.61 1.26
N PRO A 743 18.88 -27.53 0.35
CA PRO A 743 18.32 -26.25 -0.10
C PRO A 743 17.87 -25.34 1.04
N ILE A 744 17.19 -25.90 2.05
CA ILE A 744 16.78 -25.19 3.25
C ILE A 744 17.12 -25.98 4.52
N LYS A 745 17.37 -25.24 5.60
CA LYS A 745 17.33 -25.77 6.97
C LYS A 745 16.52 -24.83 7.84
N LEU A 746 15.61 -25.39 8.62
CA LEU A 746 14.87 -24.66 9.64
C LEU A 746 15.42 -25.04 11.01
N ALA A 747 15.78 -24.06 11.82
CA ALA A 747 16.18 -24.27 13.21
C ALA A 747 15.24 -23.47 14.14
N VAL A 748 14.71 -24.11 15.17
CA VAL A 748 13.83 -23.52 16.18
C VAL A 748 14.52 -23.61 17.53
N MET A 749 14.47 -22.56 18.34
CA MET A 749 14.94 -22.61 19.72
C MET A 749 13.84 -22.25 20.71
N LEU A 750 13.89 -22.93 21.86
CA LEU A 750 12.99 -22.76 22.98
C LEU A 750 13.81 -22.60 24.27
N THR A 751 13.40 -21.69 25.15
CA THR A 751 14.00 -21.52 26.47
C THR A 751 13.05 -20.83 27.45
N THR A 752 13.42 -20.73 28.72
CA THR A 752 12.69 -20.01 29.77
C THR A 752 13.29 -18.62 30.00
N ASP A 753 12.71 -17.86 30.93
CA ASP A 753 13.25 -16.55 31.36
C ASP A 753 14.45 -16.68 32.31
N ASP A 754 14.84 -17.91 32.66
CA ASP A 754 15.99 -18.18 33.52
C ASP A 754 17.34 -18.08 32.78
N VAL A 755 17.30 -17.93 31.45
CA VAL A 755 18.46 -17.63 30.60
C VAL A 755 18.55 -16.14 30.35
N GLU A 756 19.73 -15.58 30.61
CA GLU A 756 20.01 -14.14 30.54
C GLU A 756 19.68 -13.57 29.16
N PHE A 757 18.87 -12.52 29.13
CA PHE A 757 18.38 -11.87 27.90
C PHE A 757 17.56 -12.77 26.96
N ALA A 758 17.12 -13.96 27.36
CA ALA A 758 16.23 -14.77 26.54
C ALA A 758 14.91 -14.05 26.24
N ASP A 759 14.34 -13.40 27.25
CA ASP A 759 13.15 -12.56 27.19
C ASP A 759 13.29 -11.38 26.23
N ARG A 760 14.50 -10.83 26.12
CA ARG A 760 14.78 -9.61 25.33
C ARG A 760 15.30 -9.87 23.93
N SER A 761 16.18 -10.86 23.78
CA SER A 761 16.97 -11.11 22.58
C SER A 761 16.62 -12.43 21.89
N GLY A 762 15.85 -13.31 22.54
CA GLY A 762 15.47 -14.61 21.98
C GLY A 762 16.69 -15.44 21.61
N CYS A 763 16.71 -16.03 20.42
CA CYS A 763 17.84 -16.82 19.92
C CYS A 763 19.12 -16.00 19.68
N TRP A 764 19.03 -14.67 19.67
CA TRP A 764 20.14 -13.78 19.30
C TRP A 764 21.30 -13.86 20.27
N GLN A 765 21.04 -14.07 21.56
CA GLN A 765 22.09 -14.19 22.59
C GLN A 765 23.08 -15.33 22.35
N THR A 766 22.73 -16.31 21.51
CA THR A 766 23.64 -17.42 21.17
C THR A 766 24.67 -17.05 20.11
N CYS A 767 24.56 -15.84 19.53
CA CYS A 767 25.44 -15.36 18.49
C CYS A 767 26.58 -14.54 19.09
N HIS A 768 27.82 -15.00 18.89
CA HIS A 768 29.03 -14.45 19.50
C HIS A 768 30.04 -14.03 18.44
N HIS A 769 30.83 -13.00 18.72
CA HIS A 769 31.87 -12.52 17.81
C HIS A 769 32.99 -13.54 17.56
N ASP A 770 33.23 -14.47 18.50
CA ASP A 770 34.25 -15.54 18.44
C ASP A 770 33.70 -16.87 17.90
N ASN A 771 32.46 -16.90 17.39
CA ASN A 771 31.93 -18.08 16.72
C ASN A 771 32.76 -18.38 15.45
N ARG A 772 32.88 -19.65 15.05
CA ARG A 772 33.73 -20.16 13.95
C ARG A 772 33.62 -19.47 12.59
N THR A 773 32.57 -18.69 12.37
CA THR A 773 32.39 -17.92 11.13
C THR A 773 32.41 -16.41 11.36
N MET A 774 32.55 -15.93 12.59
CA MET A 774 32.45 -14.52 12.97
C MET A 774 33.85 -13.86 13.05
N PRO A 775 33.95 -12.51 13.04
CA PRO A 775 35.22 -11.80 12.84
C PRO A 775 36.34 -12.15 13.83
N ASP A 776 35.99 -12.46 15.08
CA ASP A 776 36.95 -12.71 16.16
C ASP A 776 37.12 -14.21 16.44
N THR A 777 36.80 -15.09 15.47
CA THR A 777 37.02 -16.52 15.60
C THR A 777 38.46 -16.83 16.06
N PRO A 778 38.65 -17.73 17.03
CA PRO A 778 39.98 -18.13 17.50
C PRO A 778 40.77 -18.83 16.40
N GLU A 779 42.09 -18.68 16.43
CA GLU A 779 42.96 -19.40 15.50
C GLU A 779 43.11 -20.87 15.95
N ALA A 780 43.37 -21.78 15.01
CA ALA A 780 43.46 -23.21 15.31
C ALA A 780 44.51 -23.55 16.39
N GLY A 781 45.56 -22.73 16.54
CA GLY A 781 46.57 -22.87 17.59
C GLY A 781 46.08 -22.45 18.98
N ASP A 782 45.21 -21.44 19.09
CA ASP A 782 44.64 -20.93 20.35
C ASP A 782 43.80 -22.03 21.05
N ALA A 783 43.13 -22.87 20.25
CA ALA A 783 42.34 -24.00 20.69
C ALA A 783 43.15 -25.16 21.28
N THR A 784 44.49 -25.15 21.22
CA THR A 784 45.31 -26.26 21.77
C THR A 784 45.99 -25.94 23.09
N ALA A 785 45.99 -24.67 23.50
CA ALA A 785 46.74 -24.17 24.66
C ALA A 785 45.89 -23.91 25.92
N ASN A 786 44.56 -24.04 25.84
CA ASN A 786 43.64 -23.70 26.93
C ASN A 786 42.94 -24.94 27.52
N GLU A 787 42.82 -25.03 28.85
CA GLU A 787 42.07 -26.09 29.55
C GLU A 787 40.60 -26.18 29.11
N ALA A 788 39.97 -25.07 28.74
CA ALA A 788 38.62 -25.05 28.18
C ALA A 788 38.53 -25.88 26.90
N ALA A 789 39.57 -25.88 26.06
CA ALA A 789 39.56 -26.62 24.82
C ALA A 789 39.58 -28.14 24.99
N LYS A 790 40.09 -28.65 26.12
CA LYS A 790 40.01 -30.09 26.45
C LYS A 790 38.58 -30.53 26.79
N ARG A 791 37.68 -29.58 27.05
CA ARG A 791 36.29 -29.81 27.47
C ARG A 791 35.27 -29.50 26.38
N LEU A 792 35.69 -28.91 25.27
CA LEU A 792 34.82 -28.46 24.17
C LEU A 792 35.13 -29.25 22.89
N GLU A 793 34.11 -29.48 22.06
CA GLU A 793 34.21 -30.10 20.75
C GLU A 793 34.57 -29.05 19.70
N LEU A 794 35.88 -28.78 19.56
CA LEU A 794 36.41 -27.71 18.71
C LEU A 794 36.84 -28.18 17.31
N SER A 795 36.61 -29.43 16.91
CA SER A 795 37.00 -29.93 15.58
C SER A 795 36.39 -29.12 14.43
N LYS A 796 35.28 -28.44 14.69
CA LYS A 796 34.57 -27.56 13.74
C LYS A 796 34.66 -26.08 14.12
N GLY A 797 35.57 -25.70 15.02
CA GLY A 797 35.70 -24.37 15.61
C GLY A 797 34.68 -24.10 16.73
N VAL A 798 34.78 -22.91 17.33
CA VAL A 798 33.85 -22.48 18.39
C VAL A 798 32.43 -22.40 17.84
N THR A 799 31.49 -23.08 18.50
CA THR A 799 30.08 -23.06 18.13
C THR A 799 29.33 -22.01 18.95
N LYS A 800 28.02 -22.18 19.14
CA LYS A 800 27.21 -21.25 19.93
C LYS A 800 27.33 -21.63 21.41
N TYR A 801 27.30 -20.65 22.30
CA TYR A 801 27.26 -20.86 23.75
C TYR A 801 26.32 -19.84 24.40
N LEU A 802 26.15 -19.91 25.71
CA LEU A 802 25.39 -18.97 26.53
C LEU A 802 26.26 -18.40 27.66
N GLN A 803 25.87 -17.25 28.21
CA GLN A 803 26.60 -16.58 29.28
C GLN A 803 26.68 -17.42 30.56
N GLU A 804 25.68 -18.26 30.82
CA GLU A 804 25.59 -19.15 31.98
C GLU A 804 26.77 -20.10 32.06
N SER A 805 27.36 -20.45 30.91
CA SER A 805 28.54 -21.31 30.81
C SER A 805 29.87 -20.56 30.93
N ARG A 806 29.87 -19.22 30.95
CA ARG A 806 31.08 -18.37 30.89
C ARG A 806 31.26 -17.55 32.15
N SER A 807 32.49 -17.53 32.68
CA SER A 807 32.84 -16.68 33.81
C SER A 807 32.99 -15.20 33.41
N LYS A 808 33.27 -14.94 32.12
CA LYS A 808 33.48 -13.60 31.56
C LYS A 808 33.33 -13.61 30.05
N ILE A 809 32.85 -12.48 29.49
CA ILE A 809 32.81 -12.21 28.04
C ILE A 809 33.43 -10.82 27.79
N GLU A 810 34.33 -10.71 26.80
CA GLU A 810 34.87 -9.43 26.32
C GLU A 810 33.92 -8.82 25.27
N VAL A 811 33.14 -7.83 25.70
CA VAL A 811 32.12 -7.19 24.84
C VAL A 811 32.69 -6.02 24.02
N LYS A 812 33.70 -5.31 24.52
CA LYS A 812 34.07 -3.99 23.99
C LYS A 812 35.21 -4.06 22.97
N GLY A 813 36.04 -5.10 23.02
CA GLY A 813 37.22 -5.25 22.15
C GLY A 813 38.24 -4.11 22.32
N ARG A 814 38.33 -3.52 23.51
CA ARG A 814 39.19 -2.35 23.75
C ARG A 814 40.66 -2.70 23.50
N ARG A 815 41.38 -1.80 22.83
CA ARG A 815 42.81 -1.95 22.50
C ARG A 815 43.10 -3.16 21.60
N GLY A 816 42.17 -3.52 20.70
CA GLY A 816 42.36 -4.61 19.74
C GLY A 816 42.17 -6.01 20.32
N LYS A 817 41.57 -6.12 21.51
CA LYS A 817 41.19 -7.44 22.06
C LYS A 817 40.08 -8.06 21.21
N LYS A 818 40.23 -9.35 20.88
CA LYS A 818 39.16 -10.17 20.29
C LYS A 818 37.96 -10.21 21.25
N ARG A 819 36.76 -9.99 20.72
CA ARG A 819 35.49 -10.07 21.46
C ARG A 819 35.04 -11.52 21.55
N GLY A 820 34.28 -11.84 22.60
CA GLY A 820 33.83 -13.19 22.90
C GLY A 820 34.34 -13.70 24.25
N GLY A 821 34.26 -15.01 24.46
CA GLY A 821 34.57 -15.63 25.74
C GLY A 821 34.57 -17.16 25.71
N TRP A 822 34.76 -17.79 24.55
CA TRP A 822 34.82 -19.25 24.42
C TRP A 822 35.80 -19.92 25.40
N ASP A 823 36.88 -19.23 25.75
CA ASP A 823 38.00 -19.71 26.54
C ASP A 823 37.81 -19.50 28.06
N GLN A 824 36.74 -18.81 28.46
CA GLN A 824 36.41 -18.47 29.85
C GLN A 824 35.36 -19.42 30.46
N LEU A 825 35.41 -20.70 30.09
CA LEU A 825 34.45 -21.74 30.50
C LEU A 825 34.42 -21.93 32.03
N LYS A 826 33.23 -21.93 32.62
CA LYS A 826 33.02 -22.22 34.05
C LYS A 826 33.39 -23.66 34.42
N SER A 827 33.40 -23.99 35.71
CA SER A 827 33.66 -25.35 36.17
C SER A 827 32.63 -26.35 35.65
N VAL A 828 32.96 -27.64 35.64
CA VAL A 828 32.03 -28.70 35.17
C VAL A 828 30.76 -28.73 36.01
N ASP A 829 30.89 -28.54 37.33
CA ASP A 829 29.77 -28.54 38.26
C ASP A 829 28.82 -27.37 37.99
N GLU A 830 29.35 -26.17 37.72
CA GLU A 830 28.53 -25.00 37.38
C GLU A 830 27.79 -25.16 36.05
N VAL A 831 28.45 -25.70 35.03
CA VAL A 831 27.80 -25.95 33.72
C VAL A 831 26.73 -27.04 33.86
N SER A 832 27.00 -28.09 34.64
CA SER A 832 26.02 -29.16 34.89
C SER A 832 24.83 -28.65 35.70
N ALA A 833 25.07 -27.77 36.68
CA ALA A 833 24.01 -27.13 37.46
C ALA A 833 23.12 -26.21 36.59
N ALA A 834 23.71 -25.45 35.67
CA ALA A 834 22.95 -24.62 34.72
C ALA A 834 22.06 -25.49 33.81
N LEU A 835 22.57 -26.61 33.30
CA LEU A 835 21.78 -27.56 32.52
C LEU A 835 20.61 -28.15 33.34
N ALA A 836 20.89 -28.60 34.57
CA ALA A 836 19.86 -29.14 35.47
C ALA A 836 18.82 -28.10 35.91
N GLY A 837 19.19 -26.81 35.90
CA GLY A 837 18.32 -25.68 36.20
C GLY A 837 17.54 -25.14 35.00
N ASN A 838 17.51 -25.85 33.86
CA ASN A 838 16.89 -25.38 32.61
C ASN A 838 17.47 -24.09 32.03
N GLN A 839 18.70 -23.73 32.41
CA GLN A 839 19.38 -22.54 31.91
C GLN A 839 20.13 -22.84 30.60
N PHE A 840 19.40 -23.34 29.60
CA PHE A 840 19.92 -23.68 28.28
C PHE A 840 18.90 -23.29 27.20
N MET A 841 19.31 -23.35 25.93
CA MET A 841 18.37 -23.28 24.81
C MET A 841 18.20 -24.64 24.16
N ASP A 842 16.99 -25.18 24.22
CA ASP A 842 16.57 -26.32 23.40
C ASP A 842 16.61 -25.88 21.93
N LEU A 843 17.17 -26.73 21.07
CA LEU A 843 17.41 -26.46 19.67
C LEU A 843 16.98 -27.65 18.81
N LEU A 844 16.00 -27.39 17.93
CA LEU A 844 15.52 -28.34 16.94
C LEU A 844 15.96 -27.88 15.55
N ARG A 845 16.43 -28.80 14.70
CA ARG A 845 16.84 -28.47 13.32
C ARG A 845 16.37 -29.52 12.33
N TYR A 846 15.68 -29.04 11.31
CA TYR A 846 15.30 -29.82 10.13
C TYR A 846 16.21 -29.49 8.94
N LYS A 847 16.62 -30.50 8.18
CA LYS A 847 17.42 -30.40 6.96
C LYS A 847 16.66 -31.00 5.77
N SER A 848 16.41 -30.20 4.74
CA SER A 848 15.53 -30.62 3.65
C SER A 848 16.12 -31.68 2.71
N GLY A 849 17.44 -31.88 2.68
CA GLY A 849 18.09 -32.74 1.70
C GLY A 849 17.62 -34.20 1.73
N LYS A 850 17.61 -34.80 2.91
CA LYS A 850 17.08 -36.14 3.17
C LYS A 850 15.92 -36.16 4.16
N GLY A 851 15.42 -34.99 4.54
CA GLY A 851 14.44 -34.84 5.62
C GLY A 851 14.98 -35.20 7.00
N GLU A 852 16.28 -34.98 7.24
CA GLU A 852 16.93 -35.30 8.52
C GLU A 852 16.48 -34.31 9.60
N THR A 853 16.15 -34.84 10.77
CA THR A 853 15.91 -34.07 12.00
C THR A 853 17.06 -34.26 12.97
N GLU A 854 17.44 -33.18 13.64
CA GLU A 854 18.49 -33.14 14.68
C GLU A 854 18.03 -32.25 15.81
N ASP A 855 18.20 -32.69 17.04
CA ASP A 855 17.81 -31.95 18.23
C ASP A 855 18.81 -32.11 19.37
N GLY A 856 18.82 -31.13 20.27
CA GLY A 856 19.73 -31.01 21.39
C GLY A 856 19.62 -29.62 22.02
N TYR A 857 20.73 -29.10 22.54
CA TYR A 857 20.72 -27.82 23.26
C TYR A 857 21.98 -26.98 23.05
N ILE A 858 21.89 -25.70 23.41
CA ILE A 858 23.02 -24.77 23.50
C ILE A 858 23.21 -24.41 24.98
N LEU A 859 24.43 -24.62 25.48
CA LEU A 859 24.87 -24.11 26.79
C LEU A 859 26.33 -23.67 26.72
N ASP A 860 27.28 -24.58 26.92
CA ASP A 860 28.71 -24.31 26.80
C ASP A 860 29.23 -24.45 25.38
N GLN A 861 28.48 -25.19 24.57
CA GLN A 861 28.61 -25.35 23.13
C GLN A 861 27.26 -25.75 22.55
N ARG A 862 27.19 -25.94 21.23
CA ARG A 862 26.01 -26.46 20.53
C ARG A 862 26.07 -27.98 20.45
N TYR A 863 25.15 -28.65 21.15
CA TYR A 863 24.87 -30.08 21.01
C TYR A 863 23.69 -30.26 20.03
N MET A 864 23.84 -31.16 19.05
CA MET A 864 22.82 -31.44 18.01
C MET A 864 22.42 -32.92 18.00
N THR A 865 22.65 -33.62 19.11
CA THR A 865 22.33 -35.02 19.29
C THR A 865 21.91 -35.23 20.75
N GLY A 866 20.97 -36.14 20.98
CA GLY A 866 20.59 -36.59 22.32
C GLY A 866 19.33 -35.96 22.91
N GLY A 867 18.59 -35.15 22.13
CA GLY A 867 17.23 -34.73 22.49
C GLY A 867 16.19 -35.83 22.28
N GLN A 868 14.95 -35.56 22.71
CA GLN A 868 13.81 -36.51 22.64
C GLN A 868 13.36 -36.89 21.22
N GLY A 869 13.83 -36.18 20.20
CA GLY A 869 13.41 -36.28 18.82
C GLY A 869 12.14 -35.48 18.49
N PHE A 870 11.98 -35.16 17.20
CA PHE A 870 10.78 -34.55 16.66
C PHE A 870 10.56 -35.00 15.21
N GLU A 871 9.31 -34.91 14.77
CA GLU A 871 8.93 -35.20 13.38
C GLU A 871 8.89 -33.88 12.61
N ALA A 872 9.43 -33.87 11.39
CA ALA A 872 9.25 -32.75 10.48
C ALA A 872 9.27 -33.14 9.02
N SER A 873 8.56 -32.38 8.20
CA SER A 873 8.62 -32.44 6.75
C SER A 873 8.67 -31.05 6.15
N ALA A 874 9.26 -30.98 4.96
CA ALA A 874 9.17 -29.82 4.10
C ALA A 874 8.46 -30.20 2.80
N ALA A 875 7.60 -29.30 2.32
CA ALA A 875 7.01 -29.33 1.00
C ALA A 875 7.23 -27.99 0.33
N GLN A 876 7.25 -28.00 -1.00
CA GLN A 876 7.11 -26.78 -1.79
C GLN A 876 5.65 -26.68 -2.22
N GLU A 877 4.95 -25.65 -1.74
CA GLU A 877 3.54 -25.43 -2.03
C GLU A 877 3.36 -24.01 -2.54
N ALA A 878 2.82 -23.85 -3.74
CA ALA A 878 2.53 -22.54 -4.34
C ALA A 878 3.72 -21.54 -4.32
N GLY A 879 4.94 -22.01 -4.60
CA GLY A 879 6.15 -21.17 -4.59
C GLY A 879 6.63 -20.78 -3.19
N LYS A 880 6.14 -21.47 -2.16
CA LYS A 880 6.58 -21.32 -0.78
C LYS A 880 7.19 -22.62 -0.29
N TRP A 881 8.20 -22.50 0.56
CA TRP A 881 8.56 -23.58 1.46
C TRP A 881 7.54 -23.65 2.58
N VAL A 882 7.03 -24.85 2.84
CA VAL A 882 6.17 -25.17 3.98
C VAL A 882 6.87 -26.23 4.80
N VAL A 883 7.25 -25.89 6.03
CA VAL A 883 7.85 -26.84 6.97
C VAL A 883 6.87 -27.09 8.11
N THR A 884 6.47 -28.35 8.28
CA THR A 884 5.59 -28.77 9.37
C THR A 884 6.42 -29.55 10.38
N MET A 885 6.29 -29.21 11.66
CA MET A 885 6.98 -29.85 12.78
C MET A 885 5.98 -30.34 13.81
N LYS A 886 6.27 -31.49 14.41
CA LYS A 886 5.54 -32.06 15.54
C LYS A 886 6.55 -32.49 16.62
N ARG A 887 6.35 -32.01 17.84
CA ARG A 887 7.21 -32.27 19.00
C ARG A 887 6.35 -32.56 20.22
N ARG A 888 6.76 -33.48 21.10
CA ARG A 888 6.08 -33.67 22.39
C ARG A 888 6.20 -32.44 23.28
N LEU A 889 5.15 -32.15 24.05
CA LEU A 889 5.14 -31.05 25.02
C LEU A 889 6.01 -31.36 26.23
N LYS A 890 5.91 -32.58 26.77
CA LYS A 890 6.70 -33.05 27.92
C LYS A 890 7.91 -33.86 27.45
N SER A 891 9.08 -33.53 27.98
CA SER A 891 10.33 -34.28 27.82
C SER A 891 10.93 -34.60 29.18
N ASP A 892 11.45 -35.81 29.34
CA ASP A 892 12.30 -36.26 30.45
C ASP A 892 13.80 -36.28 30.06
N HIS A 893 14.12 -35.87 28.83
CA HIS A 893 15.50 -35.79 28.35
C HIS A 893 16.21 -34.51 28.82
N PRO A 894 17.42 -34.60 29.40
CA PRO A 894 18.23 -33.43 29.72
C PRO A 894 18.55 -32.62 28.47
N GLY A 895 18.34 -31.30 28.53
CA GLY A 895 18.54 -30.42 27.37
C GLY A 895 17.29 -30.16 26.53
N ASP A 896 16.13 -30.67 26.94
CA ASP A 896 14.84 -30.37 26.31
C ASP A 896 13.93 -29.55 27.24
N ILE A 897 13.25 -28.55 26.68
CA ILE A 897 12.30 -27.74 27.46
C ILE A 897 10.91 -28.38 27.45
N SER A 898 10.40 -28.74 28.63
CA SER A 898 8.99 -29.11 28.77
C SER A 898 8.07 -27.88 28.70
N ILE A 899 7.08 -27.94 27.81
CA ILE A 899 6.09 -26.87 27.59
C ILE A 899 4.81 -27.21 28.34
N GLU A 900 4.40 -26.32 29.25
CA GLU A 900 3.24 -26.48 30.12
C GLU A 900 2.23 -25.36 29.87
N ALA A 901 0.94 -25.68 30.02
CA ALA A 901 -0.12 -24.69 29.97
C ALA A 901 0.05 -23.63 31.07
N GLY A 902 -0.27 -22.37 30.75
CA GLY A 902 -0.16 -21.24 31.68
C GLY A 902 1.25 -20.68 31.86
N LYS A 903 2.26 -21.20 31.15
CA LYS A 903 3.62 -20.63 31.12
C LYS A 903 3.94 -20.04 29.74
N LEU A 904 4.85 -19.05 29.73
CA LEU A 904 5.38 -18.46 28.50
C LEU A 904 6.84 -18.88 28.31
N TYR A 905 7.19 -19.18 27.07
CA TYR A 905 8.49 -19.66 26.66
C TYR A 905 9.09 -18.71 25.63
N ASN A 906 10.41 -18.50 25.69
CA ASN A 906 11.12 -17.72 24.70
C ASN A 906 11.31 -18.56 23.45
N PHE A 907 10.79 -18.06 22.33
CA PHE A 907 10.74 -18.71 21.03
C PHE A 907 11.43 -17.86 19.99
N GLY A 908 12.23 -18.52 19.16
CA GLY A 908 12.75 -17.92 17.94
C GLY A 908 13.26 -18.99 17.00
N PHE A 909 13.52 -18.58 15.75
CA PHE A 909 13.89 -19.52 14.71
C PHE A 909 14.76 -18.86 13.65
N ALA A 910 15.44 -19.71 12.90
CA ALA A 910 16.38 -19.34 11.87
C ALA A 910 16.16 -20.21 10.63
N ILE A 911 16.18 -19.58 9.47
CA ILE A 911 16.10 -20.25 8.18
C ILE A 911 17.42 -20.06 7.46
N HIS A 912 18.10 -21.18 7.23
CA HIS A 912 19.22 -21.24 6.29
C HIS A 912 18.61 -21.55 4.94
N ASP A 913 18.24 -20.52 4.18
CA ASP A 913 17.79 -20.69 2.81
C ASP A 913 18.98 -20.66 1.85
N ASP A 914 18.71 -20.98 0.57
CA ASP A 914 19.67 -20.74 -0.51
C ASP A 914 20.99 -21.52 -0.28
N PHE A 915 20.86 -22.78 0.17
CA PHE A 915 21.98 -23.69 0.42
C PHE A 915 22.99 -23.17 1.46
N SER A 916 22.58 -22.26 2.35
CA SER A 916 23.46 -21.73 3.40
C SER A 916 23.66 -22.74 4.56
N ILE A 917 24.77 -22.61 5.29
CA ILE A 917 25.14 -23.55 6.38
C ILE A 917 25.57 -22.87 7.70
N ALA A 918 25.92 -21.59 7.65
CA ALA A 918 26.41 -20.82 8.80
C ALA A 918 25.90 -19.37 8.73
N ARG A 919 26.74 -18.35 8.92
CA ARG A 919 26.39 -16.91 8.98
C ARG A 919 25.33 -16.38 8.02
N PHE A 920 25.28 -16.91 6.80
CA PHE A 920 24.50 -16.37 5.69
C PHE A 920 23.00 -16.78 5.71
N HIS A 921 22.42 -16.86 6.91
CA HIS A 921 21.05 -17.28 7.16
C HIS A 921 20.20 -16.12 7.66
N HIS A 922 18.88 -16.33 7.74
CA HIS A 922 17.95 -15.34 8.28
C HIS A 922 17.40 -15.79 9.61
N VAL A 923 17.08 -14.82 10.46
CA VAL A 923 16.80 -15.04 11.87
C VAL A 923 15.63 -14.20 12.35
N SER A 924 14.83 -14.78 13.24
CA SER A 924 13.75 -14.06 13.90
C SER A 924 14.30 -13.22 15.06
N LEU A 925 13.52 -12.23 15.48
CA LEU A 925 13.66 -11.68 16.83
C LEU A 925 13.10 -12.68 17.86
N GLY A 926 13.22 -12.37 19.15
CA GLY A 926 12.69 -13.21 20.24
C GLY A 926 11.22 -12.94 20.54
N TYR A 927 10.40 -13.99 20.48
CA TYR A 927 8.96 -13.96 20.75
C TYR A 927 8.59 -14.83 21.96
N LYS A 928 7.39 -14.62 22.52
CA LYS A 928 6.81 -15.46 23.57
C LYS A 928 5.86 -16.49 22.97
N LEU A 929 6.14 -17.77 23.18
CA LEU A 929 5.27 -18.91 22.87
C LEU A 929 4.48 -19.30 24.12
N GLY A 930 3.18 -19.55 23.97
CA GLY A 930 2.32 -20.09 25.03
C GLY A 930 1.26 -21.03 24.48
N LEU A 931 0.64 -21.80 25.37
CA LEU A 931 -0.51 -22.67 25.06
C LEU A 931 -1.78 -21.98 25.55
N ASP A 932 -2.74 -21.77 24.65
CA ASP A 932 -4.03 -21.13 24.91
C ASP A 932 -3.93 -19.80 25.72
N SER A 933 -2.87 -19.03 25.49
CA SER A 933 -2.56 -17.83 26.29
C SER A 933 -2.70 -16.55 25.48
N THR A 934 -3.54 -15.63 25.96
CA THR A 934 -3.67 -14.28 25.38
C THR A 934 -2.43 -13.41 25.56
N ASP A 935 -1.55 -13.78 26.49
CA ASP A 935 -0.30 -13.07 26.76
C ASP A 935 0.84 -13.56 25.85
N ALA A 936 0.61 -14.62 25.07
CA ALA A 936 1.58 -15.14 24.11
C ALA A 936 1.55 -14.37 22.79
N GLU A 937 2.73 -14.14 22.22
CA GLU A 937 2.86 -13.54 20.88
C GLU A 937 2.68 -14.59 19.79
N VAL A 938 3.16 -15.81 20.03
CA VAL A 938 2.88 -17.01 19.24
C VAL A 938 2.03 -17.91 20.14
N ASN A 939 0.73 -17.97 19.87
CA ASN A 939 -0.20 -18.73 20.69
C ASN A 939 -0.53 -20.06 20.01
N ALA A 940 -0.11 -21.17 20.61
CA ALA A 940 -0.53 -22.49 20.17
C ALA A 940 -1.95 -22.74 20.70
N MET A 941 -2.91 -22.85 19.79
CA MET A 941 -4.32 -23.06 20.13
C MET A 941 -4.61 -24.55 20.30
N ALA A 942 -5.39 -24.93 21.30
CA ALA A 942 -5.90 -26.29 21.47
C ALA A 942 -6.80 -26.71 20.30
N GLN A 943 -6.64 -27.95 19.82
CA GLN A 943 -7.59 -28.57 18.88
C GLN A 943 -7.82 -30.06 19.13
#